data_AF-A0A6A7K837-F1
#
_entry.id   AF-A0A6A7K837-F1
#
_cell.length_a   1.000
_cell.length_b   1.000
_cell.length_c   1.000
_cell.angle_alpha   90.00
_cell.angle_beta   90.00
_cell.angle_gamma   90.00
#
_symmetry.space_group_name_H-M   'P 1'
#
loop_
_entity.id
_entity.type
_entity.pdbx_description
1 polymer ?
#
loop_
_entity_poly.entity_id
_entity_poly.type
_entity_poly.pdbx_seq_one_letter_code
_entity_poly.pdbx_strand_id
1 'polypeptide(L)'
;MNYRTIISIIKKETLTLLRNKKVLIGILAPVLLLPVLFFGYMAISDITSDESENAISQIFIEGELPVALHEEIWQDGRIDILKEDKDVDLILRYSLNDKSHQFIVEYDFGRNSGIMARDRILPAIENYQKEQQSRILEKQGLDFEKLYPAKLTMEDIASQKELSGYSMGNIVPLLITLFSLMYVLTFAVELTTAEKETGTLETIFSIPIKKVELIVAKLFACVMFGVVSMLLTLGVLWFMLTNVMDTNGMLVSVDLTTFMALFINLIPLIFIGAALSIGVGMFASSYKESNAYMTPLIFIFMIPAYIGSTPGLELNTVYSLIPIVNTTLLIKSVFMNQLNLSLFGVTLVTNILFSIISLVFMFKVFGTEKILFSNGKGFSFRIKRTAIEKTTFMEAEDVFLSLAVVTVLFIYSSIMLANHMSMFTNLLFNQYFIFAALPIAIIWYLKASPKESLGLNIPSARGVFGAVWIWISALSLAMIYQLSILPFVDQVPSLLELEQQLELLSPLAKFFIIALTPGVCEEILFRGFALRSLENRIGSKWAVIITAIAFAIIHLDFVRLVPTLLLGLAFGYVTVKTKSIYPAILLHVLNNSFALFTPENLSISYEVFVPIFAISLIIGLSIYKEKIPRFKKTNLHKKIE
;
A
#
# COMPACT_ATOMS: atom_id res chain seq x y z
N MET A 1 -2.51 35.75 22.66
CA MET A 1 -3.55 34.72 22.90
C MET A 1 -3.98 34.83 24.34
N ASN A 2 -5.28 34.81 24.64
CA ASN A 2 -5.74 34.80 26.02
C ASN A 2 -5.82 33.35 26.52
N TYR A 3 -4.90 32.98 27.43
CA TYR A 3 -4.79 31.61 27.96
C TYR A 3 -6.09 31.13 28.63
N ARG A 4 -6.81 32.02 29.32
CA ARG A 4 -8.10 31.68 29.95
C ARG A 4 -9.17 31.34 28.92
N THR A 5 -9.19 32.05 27.79
CA THR A 5 -10.11 31.77 26.68
C THR A 5 -9.82 30.41 26.06
N ILE A 6 -8.55 30.10 25.81
CA ILE A 6 -8.14 28.81 25.23
C ILE A 6 -8.53 27.64 26.14
N ILE A 7 -8.26 27.73 27.45
CA ILE A 7 -8.67 26.68 28.40
C ILE A 7 -10.18 26.48 28.38
N SER A 8 -10.97 27.56 28.36
CA SER A 8 -12.42 27.46 28.32
C SER A 8 -12.92 26.76 27.05
N ILE A 9 -12.30 27.06 25.90
CA ILE A 9 -12.63 26.38 24.64
C ILE A 9 -12.19 24.91 24.70
N ILE A 10 -10.99 24.60 25.20
CA ILE A 10 -10.52 23.22 25.38
C ILE A 10 -11.50 22.42 26.24
N LYS A 11 -11.94 22.97 27.37
CA LYS A 11 -12.93 22.32 28.23
C LYS A 11 -14.23 22.04 27.48
N LYS A 12 -14.70 23.01 26.69
CA LYS A 12 -15.89 22.86 25.86
C LYS A 12 -15.71 21.78 24.78
N GLU A 13 -14.62 21.76 24.02
CA GLU A 13 -14.34 20.72 23.02
C GLU A 13 -14.19 19.33 23.64
N THR A 14 -13.52 19.25 24.79
CA THR A 14 -13.37 18.01 25.56
C THR A 14 -14.74 17.48 26.01
N LEU A 15 -15.61 18.36 26.51
CA LEU A 15 -16.98 18.00 26.90
C LEU A 15 -17.83 17.54 25.70
N THR A 16 -17.66 18.16 24.53
CA THR A 16 -18.33 17.71 23.30
C THR A 16 -17.97 16.26 22.98
N LEU A 17 -16.67 15.94 23.00
CA LEU A 17 -16.18 14.58 22.77
C LEU A 17 -16.68 13.59 23.84
N LEU A 18 -16.62 13.94 25.13
CA LEU A 18 -17.11 13.09 26.22
C LEU A 18 -18.62 12.81 26.15
N ARG A 19 -19.42 13.73 25.61
CA ARG A 19 -20.88 13.54 25.49
C ARG A 19 -21.27 12.66 24.31
N ASN A 20 -20.39 12.49 23.33
CA ASN A 20 -20.68 11.69 22.16
C ASN A 20 -20.43 10.20 22.45
N LYS A 21 -21.50 9.41 22.49
CA LYS A 21 -21.42 7.96 22.73
C LYS A 21 -20.55 7.24 21.70
N LYS A 22 -20.51 7.68 20.44
CA LYS A 22 -19.68 7.05 19.39
C LYS A 22 -18.20 7.26 19.68
N VAL A 23 -17.82 8.44 20.16
CA VAL A 23 -16.45 8.78 20.58
C VAL A 23 -16.03 7.92 21.78
N LEU A 24 -16.89 7.80 22.80
CA LEU A 24 -16.62 6.96 23.97
C LEU A 24 -16.47 5.46 23.61
N ILE A 25 -17.34 4.95 22.75
CA ILE A 25 -17.23 3.58 22.23
C ILE A 25 -15.92 3.42 21.46
N GLY A 26 -15.53 4.42 20.66
CA GLY A 26 -14.25 4.43 19.95
C GLY A 26 -13.04 4.31 20.88
N ILE A 27 -13.05 4.98 22.04
CA ILE A 27 -11.98 4.89 23.05
C ILE A 27 -11.92 3.50 23.69
N LEU A 28 -13.06 2.85 23.90
CA LEU A 28 -13.16 1.51 24.49
C LEU A 28 -12.97 0.36 23.49
N ALA A 29 -13.13 0.63 22.19
CA ALA A 29 -12.98 -0.35 21.13
C ALA A 29 -11.65 -1.13 21.14
N PRO A 30 -10.45 -0.52 21.36
CA PRO A 30 -9.20 -1.28 21.39
C PRO A 30 -9.15 -2.29 22.53
N VAL A 31 -9.80 -1.99 23.66
CA VAL A 31 -9.87 -2.89 24.83
C VAL A 31 -10.56 -4.20 24.49
N LEU A 32 -11.48 -4.20 23.52
CA LEU A 32 -12.20 -5.40 23.07
C LEU A 32 -11.63 -5.96 21.78
N LEU A 33 -11.33 -5.11 20.81
CA LEU A 33 -10.92 -5.52 19.46
C LEU A 33 -9.50 -6.09 19.43
N LEU A 34 -8.55 -5.48 20.15
CA LEU A 34 -7.17 -5.94 20.12
C LEU A 34 -7.04 -7.39 20.64
N PRO A 35 -7.65 -7.78 21.78
CA PRO A 35 -7.75 -9.18 22.20
C PRO A 35 -8.35 -10.09 21.13
N VAL A 36 -9.52 -9.72 20.60
CA VAL A 36 -10.28 -10.58 19.67
C VAL A 36 -9.51 -10.79 18.38
N LEU A 37 -8.89 -9.75 17.83
CA LEU A 37 -8.07 -9.86 16.62
C LEU A 37 -6.80 -10.67 16.89
N PHE A 38 -6.18 -10.50 18.06
CA PHE A 38 -4.98 -11.23 18.43
C PHE A 38 -5.24 -12.73 18.60
N PHE A 39 -6.23 -13.11 19.42
CA PHE A 39 -6.63 -14.51 19.60
C PHE A 39 -7.24 -15.10 18.33
N GLY A 40 -8.03 -14.34 17.58
CA GLY A 40 -8.58 -14.76 16.30
C GLY A 40 -7.49 -15.05 15.28
N TYR A 41 -6.44 -14.21 15.23
CA TYR A 41 -5.29 -14.47 14.38
C TYR A 41 -4.53 -15.73 14.81
N MET A 42 -4.24 -15.91 16.10
CA MET A 42 -3.58 -17.14 16.58
C MET A 42 -4.43 -18.38 16.25
N ALA A 43 -5.72 -18.36 16.52
CA ALA A 43 -6.60 -19.48 16.19
C ALA A 43 -6.63 -19.77 14.68
N ILE A 44 -6.67 -18.75 13.82
CA ILE A 44 -6.59 -18.94 12.37
C ILE A 44 -5.21 -19.49 11.99
N SER A 45 -4.13 -18.95 12.55
CA SER A 45 -2.76 -19.39 12.31
C SER A 45 -2.60 -20.86 12.66
N ASP A 46 -3.07 -21.26 13.86
CA ASP A 46 -3.04 -22.64 14.35
C ASP A 46 -3.88 -23.56 13.45
N ILE A 47 -5.08 -23.14 13.04
CA ILE A 47 -5.91 -23.89 12.10
C ILE A 47 -5.19 -24.04 10.75
N THR A 48 -4.59 -22.96 10.24
CA THR A 48 -3.88 -23.00 8.95
C THR A 48 -2.60 -23.83 9.01
N SER A 49 -1.88 -23.82 10.12
CA SER A 49 -0.69 -24.67 10.30
C SER A 49 -1.11 -26.13 10.45
N ASP A 50 -2.16 -26.43 11.22
CA ASP A 50 -2.66 -27.79 11.38
C ASP A 50 -3.23 -28.35 10.08
N GLU A 51 -4.00 -27.55 9.33
CA GLU A 51 -4.47 -27.92 7.99
C GLU A 51 -3.30 -28.12 7.03
N SER A 52 -2.27 -27.27 7.10
CA SER A 52 -1.07 -27.40 6.27
C SER A 52 -0.27 -28.66 6.62
N GLU A 53 0.07 -28.90 7.88
CA GLU A 53 0.85 -30.06 8.31
C GLU A 53 0.14 -31.39 8.03
N ASN A 54 -1.20 -31.41 8.11
CA ASN A 54 -2.02 -32.62 7.90
C ASN A 54 -2.63 -32.74 6.49
N ALA A 55 -2.49 -31.74 5.61
CA ALA A 55 -3.00 -31.83 4.24
C ALA A 55 -2.34 -33.00 3.50
N ILE A 56 -3.13 -33.82 2.82
CA ILE A 56 -2.63 -34.93 1.99
C ILE A 56 -2.13 -34.34 0.66
N SER A 57 -0.85 -34.53 0.35
CA SER A 57 -0.30 -34.14 -0.96
C SER A 57 -0.70 -35.14 -2.03
N GLN A 58 -1.29 -34.66 -3.12
CA GLN A 58 -1.70 -35.48 -4.26
C GLN A 58 -0.57 -35.54 -5.29
N ILE A 59 0.02 -36.72 -5.48
CA ILE A 59 1.23 -36.88 -6.27
C ILE A 59 0.98 -37.86 -7.41
N PHE A 60 1.42 -37.53 -8.62
CA PHE A 60 1.43 -38.45 -9.74
C PHE A 60 2.86 -38.95 -9.99
N ILE A 61 3.01 -40.26 -10.16
CA ILE A 61 4.32 -40.89 -10.36
C ILE A 61 4.35 -41.51 -11.75
N GLU A 62 5.29 -41.05 -12.57
CA GLU A 62 5.50 -41.55 -13.91
C GLU A 62 6.81 -42.38 -13.97
N GLY A 63 6.67 -43.70 -14.05
CA GLY A 63 7.79 -44.65 -14.02
C GLY A 63 7.77 -45.55 -12.78
N GLU A 64 8.45 -46.69 -12.85
CA GLU A 64 8.52 -47.65 -11.74
C GLU A 64 9.62 -47.25 -10.74
N LEU A 65 9.23 -46.61 -9.63
CA LEU A 65 10.18 -46.24 -8.58
C LEU A 65 10.84 -47.48 -7.94
N PRO A 66 12.11 -47.36 -7.50
CA PRO A 66 12.74 -48.37 -6.67
C PRO A 66 11.93 -48.64 -5.38
N VAL A 67 11.78 -49.93 -5.01
CA VAL A 67 10.95 -50.37 -3.87
C VAL A 67 11.28 -49.63 -2.57
N ALA A 68 12.57 -49.43 -2.27
CA ALA A 68 13.01 -48.74 -1.06
C ALA A 68 12.52 -47.27 -1.00
N LEU A 69 12.59 -46.56 -2.13
CA LEU A 69 12.11 -45.17 -2.22
C LEU A 69 10.58 -45.11 -2.18
N HIS A 70 9.91 -46.09 -2.80
CA HIS A 70 8.46 -46.16 -2.76
C HIS A 70 7.94 -46.39 -1.32
N GLU A 71 8.60 -47.24 -0.54
CA GLU A 71 8.25 -47.48 0.87
C GLU A 71 8.51 -46.26 1.76
N GLU A 72 9.61 -45.53 1.58
CA GLU A 72 9.93 -44.32 2.34
C GLU A 72 8.89 -43.21 2.10
N ILE A 73 8.49 -43.01 0.84
CA ILE A 73 7.41 -42.07 0.47
C ILE A 73 6.06 -42.49 1.08
N TRP A 74 5.77 -43.80 1.11
CA TRP A 74 4.51 -44.32 1.66
C TRP A 74 4.43 -44.24 3.19
N GLN A 75 5.57 -44.23 3.89
CA GLN A 75 5.63 -44.13 5.35
C GLN A 75 5.21 -42.76 5.91
N ASP A 76 5.30 -41.70 5.12
CA ASP A 76 4.90 -40.35 5.55
C ASP A 76 3.37 -40.26 5.81
N GLY A 77 2.56 -41.17 5.23
CA GLY A 77 1.10 -41.27 5.49
C GLY A 77 0.26 -40.06 5.05
N ARG A 78 0.91 -38.99 4.60
CA ARG A 78 0.36 -37.70 4.14
C ARG A 78 0.51 -37.50 2.63
N ILE A 79 0.77 -38.58 1.90
CA ILE A 79 0.96 -38.59 0.45
C ILE A 79 -0.04 -39.57 -0.15
N ASP A 80 -0.83 -39.10 -1.12
CA ASP A 80 -1.73 -39.94 -1.91
C ASP A 80 -1.27 -39.97 -3.37
N ILE A 81 -1.12 -41.17 -3.92
CA ILE A 81 -0.55 -41.38 -5.26
C ILE A 81 -1.71 -41.54 -6.25
N LEU A 82 -1.92 -40.53 -7.09
CA LEU A 82 -2.96 -40.52 -8.11
C LEU A 82 -2.55 -41.37 -9.32
N LYS A 83 -3.56 -41.91 -10.01
CA LYS A 83 -3.38 -42.72 -11.23
C LYS A 83 -3.39 -41.90 -12.52
N GLU A 84 -3.83 -40.65 -12.47
CA GLU A 84 -3.91 -39.75 -13.61
C GLU A 84 -3.21 -38.43 -13.28
N ASP A 85 -2.61 -37.81 -14.30
CA ASP A 85 -1.92 -36.52 -14.23
C ASP A 85 -2.89 -35.33 -14.29
N LYS A 86 -3.96 -35.37 -13.49
CA LYS A 86 -4.98 -34.29 -13.43
C LYS A 86 -5.21 -33.88 -12.00
N ASP A 87 -5.16 -32.56 -11.76
CA ASP A 87 -5.28 -31.95 -10.44
C ASP A 87 -4.28 -32.51 -9.41
N VAL A 88 -3.03 -32.69 -9.84
CA VAL A 88 -1.92 -33.15 -9.00
C VAL A 88 -1.14 -31.96 -8.43
N ASP A 89 -0.62 -32.11 -7.22
CA ASP A 89 0.24 -31.12 -6.57
C ASP A 89 1.69 -31.23 -7.07
N LEU A 90 2.13 -32.45 -7.40
CA LEU A 90 3.48 -32.76 -7.86
C LEU A 90 3.48 -33.96 -8.80
N ILE A 91 4.27 -33.90 -9.87
CA ILE A 91 4.56 -35.00 -10.78
C ILE A 91 6.01 -35.42 -10.59
N LEU A 92 6.22 -36.67 -10.21
CA LEU A 92 7.54 -37.28 -10.08
C LEU A 92 7.77 -38.21 -11.27
N ARG A 93 8.64 -37.82 -12.20
CA ARG A 93 9.06 -38.68 -13.31
C ARG A 93 10.36 -39.38 -12.96
N TYR A 94 10.38 -40.69 -13.12
CA TYR A 94 11.54 -41.54 -12.87
C TYR A 94 11.93 -42.33 -14.13
N SER A 95 13.22 -42.34 -14.44
CA SER A 95 13.78 -43.18 -15.50
C SER A 95 15.15 -43.74 -15.11
N LEU A 96 15.47 -44.93 -15.62
CA LEU A 96 16.75 -45.60 -15.42
C LEU A 96 17.53 -45.59 -16.75
N ASN A 97 18.56 -44.76 -16.86
CA ASN A 97 19.42 -44.66 -18.04
C ASN A 97 20.79 -45.27 -17.76
N ASP A 98 21.20 -46.31 -18.49
CA ASP A 98 22.55 -46.91 -18.47
C ASP A 98 23.24 -46.98 -17.08
N LYS A 99 22.49 -47.43 -16.05
CA LYS A 99 22.88 -47.56 -14.62
C LYS A 99 22.88 -46.27 -13.79
N SER A 100 22.23 -45.22 -14.25
CA SER A 100 21.98 -43.98 -13.51
C SER A 100 20.48 -43.78 -13.27
N HIS A 101 20.12 -43.49 -12.02
CA HIS A 101 18.76 -43.12 -11.64
C HIS A 101 18.54 -41.64 -11.97
N GLN A 102 17.53 -41.32 -12.77
CA GLN A 102 17.16 -39.95 -13.11
C GLN A 102 15.77 -39.64 -12.54
N PHE A 103 15.69 -38.55 -11.78
CA PHE A 103 14.46 -38.03 -11.17
C PHE A 103 14.18 -36.63 -11.72
N ILE A 104 12.93 -36.38 -12.14
CA ILE A 104 12.44 -35.05 -12.50
C ILE A 104 11.23 -34.76 -11.61
N VAL A 105 11.27 -33.66 -10.88
CA VAL A 105 10.20 -33.21 -9.99
C VAL A 105 9.56 -31.98 -10.60
N GLU A 106 8.33 -32.12 -11.10
CA GLU A 106 7.52 -31.03 -11.63
C GLU A 106 6.45 -30.67 -10.58
N TYR A 107 6.37 -29.41 -10.19
CA TYR A 107 5.37 -28.93 -9.24
C TYR A 107 5.04 -27.47 -9.53
N ASP A 108 3.82 -27.05 -9.18
CA ASP A 108 3.41 -25.66 -9.30
C ASP A 108 3.87 -24.87 -8.06
N PHE A 109 4.92 -24.08 -8.22
CA PHE A 109 5.40 -23.18 -7.16
C PHE A 109 4.37 -22.11 -6.78
N GLY A 110 3.43 -21.78 -7.67
CA GLY A 110 2.34 -20.83 -7.40
C GLY A 110 1.27 -21.37 -6.44
N ARG A 111 1.31 -22.67 -6.10
CA ARG A 111 0.40 -23.31 -5.15
C ARG A 111 1.16 -23.81 -3.93
N ASN A 112 0.69 -23.44 -2.74
CA ASN A 112 1.26 -23.96 -1.49
C ASN A 112 1.25 -25.50 -1.44
N SER A 113 0.23 -26.15 -2.00
CA SER A 113 0.15 -27.62 -2.05
C SER A 113 1.29 -28.26 -2.84
N GLY A 114 1.74 -27.63 -3.94
CA GLY A 114 2.89 -28.10 -4.73
C GLY A 114 4.22 -27.92 -4.01
N ILE A 115 4.42 -26.78 -3.33
CA ILE A 115 5.61 -26.54 -2.48
C ILE A 115 5.68 -27.58 -1.36
N MET A 116 4.55 -27.86 -0.70
CA MET A 116 4.49 -28.82 0.40
C MET A 116 4.73 -30.26 -0.07
N ALA A 117 4.18 -30.64 -1.23
CA ALA A 117 4.45 -31.94 -1.84
C ALA A 117 5.94 -32.12 -2.15
N ARG A 118 6.61 -31.07 -2.65
CA ARG A 118 8.06 -31.07 -2.87
C ARG A 118 8.82 -31.27 -1.57
N ASP A 119 8.50 -30.51 -0.53
CA ASP A 119 9.22 -30.55 0.76
C ASP A 119 9.08 -31.90 1.48
N ARG A 120 8.03 -32.67 1.16
CA ARG A 120 7.85 -34.06 1.63
C ARG A 120 8.62 -35.09 0.79
N ILE A 121 8.62 -34.95 -0.54
CA ILE A 121 9.27 -35.91 -1.46
C ILE A 121 10.79 -35.75 -1.54
N LEU A 122 11.27 -34.50 -1.55
CA LEU A 122 12.69 -34.21 -1.82
C LEU A 122 13.63 -34.86 -0.79
N PRO A 123 13.36 -34.82 0.53
CA PRO A 123 14.20 -35.50 1.51
C PRO A 123 14.32 -37.02 1.29
N ALA A 124 13.22 -37.68 0.90
CA ALA A 124 13.22 -39.12 0.60
C ALA A 124 14.10 -39.45 -0.62
N ILE A 125 14.02 -38.62 -1.67
CA ILE A 125 14.89 -38.76 -2.85
C ILE A 125 16.37 -38.55 -2.46
N GLU A 126 16.67 -37.53 -1.66
CA GLU A 126 18.04 -37.25 -1.20
C GLU A 126 18.61 -38.38 -0.32
N ASN A 127 17.80 -38.96 0.56
CA ASN A 127 18.19 -40.12 1.37
C ASN A 127 18.49 -41.34 0.49
N TYR A 128 17.60 -41.64 -0.47
CA TYR A 128 17.82 -42.72 -1.43
C TYR A 128 19.09 -42.51 -2.26
N GLN A 129 19.35 -41.28 -2.71
CA GLN A 129 20.58 -40.94 -3.43
C GLN A 129 21.83 -41.20 -2.58
N LYS A 130 21.84 -40.77 -1.31
CA LYS A 130 22.94 -41.02 -0.37
C LYS A 130 23.15 -42.52 -0.15
N GLU A 131 22.07 -43.30 -0.01
CA GLU A 131 22.16 -44.74 0.18
C GLU A 131 22.76 -45.45 -1.05
N GLN A 132 22.29 -45.11 -2.26
CA GLN A 132 22.85 -45.69 -3.50
C GLN A 132 24.32 -45.30 -3.69
N GLN A 133 24.68 -44.06 -3.39
CA GLN A 133 26.07 -43.59 -3.42
C GLN A 133 26.93 -44.41 -2.46
N SER A 134 26.48 -44.61 -1.22
CA SER A 134 27.18 -45.44 -0.23
C SER A 134 27.40 -46.87 -0.74
N ARG A 135 26.36 -47.53 -1.26
CA ARG A 135 26.44 -48.89 -1.81
C ARG A 135 27.40 -49.01 -2.99
N ILE A 136 27.48 -48.00 -3.86
CA ILE A 136 28.41 -48.00 -5.00
C ILE A 136 29.86 -47.84 -4.50
N LEU A 137 30.08 -47.00 -3.50
CA LEU A 137 31.40 -46.73 -2.92
C LEU A 137 31.94 -47.92 -2.12
N GLU A 138 31.10 -48.58 -1.31
CA GLU A 138 31.44 -49.81 -0.59
C GLU A 138 31.88 -50.92 -1.55
N LYS A 139 31.19 -51.08 -2.69
CA LYS A 139 31.56 -52.05 -3.74
C LYS A 139 32.93 -51.78 -4.36
N GLN A 140 33.39 -50.53 -4.33
CA GLN A 140 34.70 -50.12 -4.85
C GLN A 140 35.78 -50.06 -3.75
N GLY A 141 35.45 -50.44 -2.50
CA GLY A 141 36.38 -50.38 -1.37
C GLY A 141 36.75 -48.96 -0.94
N LEU A 142 35.93 -47.97 -1.31
CA LEU A 142 36.12 -46.57 -0.95
C LEU A 142 35.28 -46.24 0.30
N ASP A 143 35.87 -45.49 1.21
CA ASP A 143 35.26 -45.12 2.49
C ASP A 143 34.30 -43.94 2.30
N PHE A 144 33.01 -44.15 2.58
CA PHE A 144 31.94 -43.16 2.42
C PHE A 144 32.19 -41.89 3.25
N GLU A 145 32.74 -42.02 4.46
CA GLU A 145 33.03 -40.89 5.34
C GLU A 145 34.18 -40.01 4.80
N LYS A 146 35.07 -40.55 3.95
CA LYS A 146 36.14 -39.76 3.31
C LYS A 146 35.66 -38.93 2.12
N LEU A 147 34.56 -39.33 1.48
CA LEU A 147 33.96 -38.60 0.36
C LEU A 147 32.98 -37.52 0.81
N TYR A 148 32.35 -37.71 1.97
CA TYR A 148 31.50 -36.71 2.63
C TYR A 148 32.01 -36.38 4.04
N PRO A 149 33.21 -35.80 4.17
CA PRO A 149 33.84 -35.53 5.47
C PRO A 149 33.12 -34.45 6.28
N ALA A 150 32.15 -33.76 5.69
CA ALA A 150 31.37 -32.70 6.33
C ALA A 150 29.99 -33.22 6.74
N LYS A 151 29.79 -33.36 8.05
CA LYS A 151 28.46 -33.58 8.64
C LYS A 151 27.78 -32.21 8.83
N LEU A 152 26.69 -31.99 8.09
CA LEU A 152 25.86 -30.80 8.28
C LEU A 152 24.92 -31.04 9.47
N THR A 153 25.09 -30.25 10.52
CA THR A 153 24.15 -30.16 11.64
C THR A 153 23.52 -28.78 11.59
N MET A 154 22.20 -28.74 11.40
CA MET A 154 21.44 -27.49 11.47
C MET A 154 20.99 -27.28 12.92
N GLU A 155 21.55 -26.27 13.57
CA GLU A 155 21.09 -25.81 14.88
C GLU A 155 20.41 -24.45 14.68
N ASP A 156 19.18 -24.32 15.18
CA ASP A 156 18.49 -23.04 15.18
C ASP A 156 19.16 -22.11 16.20
N ILE A 157 19.67 -20.99 15.71
CA ILE A 157 20.35 -19.98 16.52
C ILE A 157 19.31 -19.07 17.19
N ALA A 158 18.08 -18.99 16.66
CA ALA A 158 17.02 -18.16 17.19
C ALA A 158 16.49 -18.75 18.50
N SER A 159 16.43 -17.91 19.53
CA SER A 159 15.77 -18.31 20.77
C SER A 159 14.26 -18.48 20.56
N GLN A 160 13.62 -19.36 21.33
CA GLN A 160 12.15 -19.48 21.40
C GLN A 160 11.45 -18.12 21.60
N LYS A 161 12.12 -17.17 22.28
CA LYS A 161 11.67 -15.80 22.49
C LYS A 161 11.74 -14.94 21.21
N GLU A 162 12.75 -15.12 20.38
CA GLU A 162 12.88 -14.40 19.11
C GLU A 162 11.92 -14.95 18.05
N LEU A 163 11.69 -16.27 18.00
CA LEU A 163 10.71 -16.90 17.12
C LEU A 163 9.28 -16.40 17.42
N SER A 164 8.91 -16.39 18.71
CA SER A 164 7.63 -15.82 19.15
C SER A 164 7.52 -14.32 18.89
N GLY A 165 8.59 -13.57 19.16
CA GLY A 165 8.68 -12.14 18.85
C GLY A 165 8.57 -11.82 17.36
N TYR A 166 9.10 -12.69 16.48
CA TYR A 166 9.08 -12.52 15.03
C TYR A 166 7.65 -12.64 14.47
N SER A 167 6.92 -13.69 14.83
CA SER A 167 5.53 -13.88 14.40
C SER A 167 4.63 -12.73 14.86
N MET A 168 4.80 -12.28 16.11
CA MET A 168 4.04 -11.15 16.65
C MET A 168 4.44 -9.80 16.04
N GLY A 169 5.73 -9.64 15.74
CA GLY A 169 6.33 -8.45 15.14
C GLY A 169 5.79 -8.10 13.75
N ASN A 170 5.07 -9.01 13.10
CA ASN A 170 4.47 -8.75 11.78
C ASN A 170 3.03 -8.22 11.86
N ILE A 171 2.30 -8.34 12.99
CA ILE A 171 0.89 -7.93 13.06
C ILE A 171 0.63 -6.93 14.17
N VAL A 172 1.21 -7.16 15.35
CA VAL A 172 0.95 -6.30 16.50
C VAL A 172 1.40 -4.85 16.24
N PRO A 173 2.57 -4.59 15.61
CA PRO A 173 2.97 -3.24 15.23
C PRO A 173 1.98 -2.52 14.30
N LEU A 174 1.42 -3.25 13.33
CA LEU A 174 0.40 -2.73 12.42
C LEU A 174 -0.82 -2.23 13.20
N LEU A 175 -1.36 -3.09 14.07
CA LEU A 175 -2.57 -2.82 14.83
C LEU A 175 -2.39 -1.62 15.77
N ILE A 176 -1.28 -1.55 16.50
CA ILE A 176 -0.99 -0.42 17.41
C ILE A 176 -0.91 0.89 16.62
N THR A 177 -0.17 0.89 15.51
CA THR A 177 0.03 2.10 14.69
C THR A 177 -1.30 2.57 14.09
N LEU A 178 -2.06 1.64 13.50
CA LEU A 178 -3.36 1.93 12.88
C LEU A 178 -4.37 2.41 13.91
N PHE A 179 -4.57 1.68 15.01
CA PHE A 179 -5.54 2.07 16.02
C PHE A 179 -5.22 3.43 16.62
N SER A 180 -3.94 3.70 16.91
CA SER A 180 -3.50 5.03 17.38
C SER A 180 -3.92 6.15 16.44
N LEU A 181 -3.85 5.94 15.12
CA LEU A 181 -4.22 6.93 14.09
C LEU A 181 -5.73 6.97 13.78
N MET A 182 -6.42 5.83 13.77
CA MET A 182 -7.84 5.71 13.44
C MET A 182 -8.76 6.41 14.43
N TYR A 183 -8.42 6.39 15.72
CA TYR A 183 -9.22 7.11 16.73
C TYR A 183 -9.10 8.61 16.58
N VAL A 184 -7.90 9.09 16.27
CA VAL A 184 -7.64 10.51 16.02
C VAL A 184 -8.49 11.02 14.85
N LEU A 185 -8.65 10.24 13.78
CA LEU A 185 -9.55 10.56 12.67
C LEU A 185 -11.01 10.70 13.15
N THR A 186 -11.49 9.75 13.96
CA THR A 186 -12.86 9.77 14.48
C THR A 186 -13.12 11.00 15.35
N PHE A 187 -12.17 11.37 16.22
CA PHE A 187 -12.27 12.57 17.05
C PHE A 187 -12.21 13.87 16.22
N ALA A 188 -11.37 13.89 15.19
CA ALA A 188 -11.27 15.03 14.28
C ALA A 188 -12.55 15.27 13.48
N VAL A 189 -13.21 14.21 13.01
CA VAL A 189 -14.53 14.32 12.35
C VAL A 189 -15.52 15.03 13.26
N GLU A 190 -15.68 14.56 14.49
CA GLU A 190 -16.61 15.16 15.45
C GLU A 190 -16.27 16.64 15.74
N LEU A 191 -15.01 16.94 16.02
CA LEU A 191 -14.57 18.32 16.32
C LEU A 191 -14.71 19.29 15.14
N THR A 192 -14.70 18.79 13.91
CA THR A 192 -14.80 19.63 12.70
C THR A 192 -16.23 19.82 12.23
N THR A 193 -17.11 18.84 12.43
CA THR A 193 -18.49 18.89 11.90
C THR A 193 -19.55 19.23 12.94
N ALA A 194 -19.37 18.89 14.21
CA ALA A 194 -20.43 19.03 15.22
C ALA A 194 -21.00 20.46 15.30
N GLU A 195 -20.13 21.47 15.22
CA GLU A 195 -20.54 22.88 15.25
C GLU A 195 -21.20 23.36 13.95
N LYS A 196 -20.75 22.81 12.82
CA LYS A 196 -21.28 23.16 11.50
C LYS A 196 -22.67 22.56 11.30
N GLU A 197 -22.88 21.32 11.70
CA GLU A 197 -24.19 20.65 11.62
C GLU A 197 -25.22 21.29 12.54
N THR A 198 -24.80 21.82 13.69
CA THR A 198 -25.68 22.50 14.64
C THR A 198 -25.90 23.98 14.35
N GLY A 199 -25.23 24.54 13.33
CA GLY A 199 -25.31 25.98 13.00
C GLY A 199 -24.81 26.90 14.12
N THR A 200 -23.93 26.39 14.98
CA THR A 200 -23.40 27.15 16.13
C THR A 200 -22.08 27.85 15.81
N LEU A 201 -21.48 27.54 14.66
CA LEU A 201 -20.20 28.10 14.21
C LEU A 201 -20.26 29.63 14.04
N GLU A 202 -21.36 30.14 13.49
CA GLU A 202 -21.63 31.57 13.30
C GLU A 202 -21.74 32.31 14.63
N THR A 203 -22.29 31.64 15.65
CA THR A 203 -22.39 32.17 17.02
C THR A 203 -21.03 32.23 17.69
N ILE A 204 -20.14 31.27 17.43
CA ILE A 204 -18.77 31.29 17.98
C ILE A 204 -17.95 32.40 17.33
N PHE A 205 -18.16 32.69 16.05
CA PHE A 205 -17.48 33.78 15.35
C PHE A 205 -18.02 35.18 15.65
N SER A 206 -19.19 35.32 16.26
CA SER A 206 -19.70 36.61 16.74
C SER A 206 -19.12 37.01 18.11
N ILE A 207 -18.53 36.07 18.84
CA ILE A 207 -17.80 36.29 20.09
C ILE A 207 -16.36 36.72 19.73
N PRO A 208 -15.70 37.60 20.52
CA PRO A 208 -14.31 38.04 20.28
C PRO A 208 -13.25 36.95 20.55
N ILE A 209 -13.40 35.79 19.93
CA ILE A 209 -12.46 34.66 19.97
C ILE A 209 -11.63 34.69 18.69
N LYS A 210 -10.31 34.59 18.82
CA LYS A 210 -9.45 34.50 17.63
C LYS A 210 -9.60 33.13 16.98
N LYS A 211 -9.71 33.11 15.65
CA LYS A 211 -9.68 31.91 14.80
C LYS A 211 -8.60 30.88 15.21
N VAL A 212 -7.39 31.36 15.49
CA VAL A 212 -6.25 30.53 15.93
C VAL A 212 -6.49 29.89 17.31
N GLU A 213 -7.17 30.58 18.23
CA GLU A 213 -7.46 30.06 19.58
C GLU A 213 -8.45 28.89 19.53
N LEU A 214 -9.44 28.96 18.63
CA LEU A 214 -10.39 27.87 18.39
C LEU A 214 -9.68 26.62 17.84
N ILE A 215 -8.80 26.80 16.85
CA ILE A 215 -8.03 25.67 16.28
C ILE A 215 -7.18 24.99 17.32
N VAL A 216 -6.39 25.78 18.05
CA VAL A 216 -5.44 25.23 19.02
C VAL A 216 -6.20 24.43 20.07
N ALA A 217 -7.38 24.90 20.47
CA ALA A 217 -8.24 24.16 21.39
C ALA A 217 -8.76 22.84 20.80
N LYS A 218 -9.23 22.83 19.55
CA LYS A 218 -9.67 21.60 18.86
C LYS A 218 -8.54 20.60 18.69
N LEU A 219 -7.37 21.06 18.25
CA LEU A 219 -6.18 20.23 18.13
C LEU A 219 -5.80 19.61 19.48
N PHE A 220 -5.76 20.42 20.54
CA PHE A 220 -5.42 19.93 21.87
C PHE A 220 -6.42 18.89 22.37
N ALA A 221 -7.73 19.13 22.22
CA ALA A 221 -8.74 18.16 22.58
C ALA A 221 -8.58 16.84 21.81
N CYS A 222 -8.34 16.92 20.49
CA CYS A 222 -8.11 15.75 19.64
C CYS A 222 -6.88 14.94 20.08
N VAL A 223 -5.75 15.62 20.32
CA VAL A 223 -4.50 14.97 20.76
C VAL A 223 -4.67 14.35 22.15
N MET A 224 -5.31 15.04 23.09
CA MET A 224 -5.57 14.50 24.42
C MET A 224 -6.34 13.18 24.37
N PHE A 225 -7.42 13.13 23.59
CA PHE A 225 -8.18 11.90 23.40
C PHE A 225 -7.40 10.84 22.65
N GLY A 226 -6.60 11.22 21.64
CA GLY A 226 -5.70 10.31 20.94
C GLY A 226 -4.68 9.66 21.88
N VAL A 227 -4.06 10.43 22.77
CA VAL A 227 -3.12 9.93 23.78
C VAL A 227 -3.80 8.99 24.76
N VAL A 228 -5.03 9.29 25.21
CA VAL A 228 -5.81 8.39 26.08
C VAL A 228 -6.11 7.06 25.39
N SER A 229 -6.58 7.08 24.13
CA SER A 229 -6.82 5.86 23.36
C SER A 229 -5.54 5.05 23.11
N MET A 230 -4.43 5.73 22.85
CA MET A 230 -3.12 5.10 22.67
C MET A 230 -2.64 4.43 23.96
N LEU A 231 -2.76 5.10 25.12
CA LEU A 231 -2.44 4.54 26.43
C LEU A 231 -3.28 3.31 26.75
N LEU A 232 -4.57 3.33 26.42
CA LEU A 232 -5.44 2.17 26.58
C LEU A 232 -5.00 1.02 25.68
N THR A 233 -4.69 1.28 24.42
CA THR A 233 -4.22 0.28 23.46
C THR A 233 -2.93 -0.39 23.92
N LEU A 234 -1.95 0.43 24.34
CA LEU A 234 -0.69 -0.05 24.91
C LEU A 234 -0.93 -0.79 26.24
N GLY A 235 -1.80 -0.32 27.12
CA GLY A 235 -2.12 -1.00 28.38
C GLY A 235 -2.74 -2.39 28.18
N VAL A 236 -3.63 -2.53 27.21
CA VAL A 236 -4.26 -3.82 26.84
C VAL A 236 -3.21 -4.77 26.28
N LEU A 237 -2.33 -4.28 25.42
CA LEU A 237 -1.21 -5.07 24.90
C LEU A 237 -0.29 -5.55 26.02
N TRP A 238 0.13 -4.66 26.91
CA TRP A 238 0.97 -5.02 28.06
C TRP A 238 0.32 -6.14 28.86
N PHE A 239 -0.97 -5.99 29.19
CA PHE A 239 -1.74 -7.00 29.90
C PHE A 239 -1.78 -8.36 29.17
N MET A 240 -1.90 -8.37 27.85
CA MET A 240 -1.87 -9.59 27.02
C MET A 240 -0.51 -10.28 27.10
N LEU A 241 0.57 -9.52 26.86
CA LEU A 241 1.92 -10.07 26.85
C LEU A 241 2.29 -10.68 28.21
N THR A 242 1.85 -10.07 29.32
CA THR A 242 2.19 -10.56 30.66
C THR A 242 1.31 -11.70 31.16
N ASN A 243 0.00 -11.73 30.86
CA ASN A 243 -0.93 -12.66 31.51
C ASN A 243 -1.45 -13.78 30.60
N VAL A 244 -1.44 -13.58 29.29
CA VAL A 244 -2.02 -14.53 28.33
C VAL A 244 -0.94 -15.40 27.68
N MET A 245 0.26 -14.86 27.51
CA MET A 245 1.35 -15.57 26.83
C MET A 245 2.18 -16.45 27.77
N ASP A 246 2.21 -16.09 29.05
CA ASP A 246 2.87 -16.85 30.11
C ASP A 246 2.24 -18.26 30.30
N THR A 247 0.94 -18.40 30.03
CA THR A 247 0.22 -19.67 30.13
C THR A 247 0.51 -20.65 28.99
N ASN A 248 1.02 -20.18 27.84
CA ASN A 248 1.31 -21.01 26.66
C ASN A 248 2.81 -21.33 26.50
N GLY A 249 3.64 -21.10 27.53
CA GLY A 249 5.09 -21.33 27.47
C GLY A 249 5.86 -20.30 26.64
N MET A 250 5.19 -19.21 26.23
CA MET A 250 5.71 -18.19 25.32
C MET A 250 6.08 -16.94 26.13
N LEU A 251 7.24 -16.96 26.76
CA LEU A 251 7.73 -15.89 27.66
C LEU A 251 8.22 -14.65 26.89
N VAL A 252 7.30 -13.82 26.41
CA VAL A 252 7.65 -12.49 25.87
C VAL A 252 7.65 -11.47 27.01
N SER A 253 8.75 -11.41 27.78
CA SER A 253 8.95 -10.34 28.76
C SER A 253 9.41 -9.06 28.04
N VAL A 254 8.52 -8.07 27.90
CA VAL A 254 8.86 -6.71 27.45
C VAL A 254 9.18 -5.87 28.69
N ASP A 255 10.33 -5.21 28.69
CA ASP A 255 10.72 -4.31 29.79
C ASP A 255 9.85 -3.03 29.79
N LEU A 256 9.57 -2.49 30.98
CA LEU A 256 8.78 -1.27 31.15
C LEU A 256 9.44 -0.07 30.44
N THR A 257 10.77 -0.03 30.43
CA THR A 257 11.56 1.01 29.77
C THR A 257 11.31 1.03 28.25
N THR A 258 11.23 -0.15 27.65
CA THR A 258 10.93 -0.34 26.23
C THR A 258 9.50 0.10 25.90
N PHE A 259 8.56 -0.15 26.80
CA PHE A 259 7.18 0.31 26.66
C PHE A 259 7.06 1.83 26.71
N MET A 260 7.83 2.48 27.60
CA MET A 260 7.92 3.94 27.66
C MET A 260 8.53 4.53 26.38
N ALA A 261 9.52 3.87 25.79
CA ALA A 261 10.11 4.29 24.52
C ALA A 261 9.08 4.29 23.38
N LEU A 262 8.25 3.24 23.30
CA LEU A 262 7.14 3.18 22.33
C LEU A 262 6.13 4.30 22.54
N PHE A 263 5.74 4.55 23.79
CA PHE A 263 4.82 5.64 24.14
C PHE A 263 5.36 7.00 23.67
N ILE A 264 6.64 7.29 23.91
CA ILE A 264 7.28 8.55 23.49
C ILE A 264 7.27 8.68 21.96
N ASN A 265 7.55 7.60 21.22
CA ASN A 265 7.60 7.64 19.75
C ASN A 265 6.23 7.85 19.10
N LEU A 266 5.17 7.30 19.71
CA LEU A 266 3.81 7.40 19.18
C LEU A 266 3.17 8.79 19.41
N ILE A 267 3.62 9.58 20.40
CA ILE A 267 3.05 10.91 20.65
C ILE A 267 3.14 11.83 19.41
N PRO A 268 4.31 12.05 18.78
CA PRO A 268 4.40 12.83 17.56
C PRO A 268 3.51 12.29 16.42
N LEU A 269 3.29 10.98 16.37
CA LEU A 269 2.40 10.35 15.39
C LEU A 269 0.95 10.76 15.59
N ILE A 270 0.48 10.83 16.85
CA ILE A 270 -0.85 11.37 17.20
C ILE A 270 -0.99 12.83 16.76
N PHE A 271 0.05 13.64 16.89
CA PHE A 271 0.04 15.02 16.40
C PHE A 271 -0.08 15.10 14.87
N ILE A 272 0.66 14.28 14.12
CA ILE A 272 0.55 14.16 12.66
C ILE A 272 -0.90 13.81 12.28
N GLY A 273 -1.43 12.75 12.89
CA GLY A 273 -2.81 12.31 12.69
C GLY A 273 -3.81 13.43 12.95
N ALA A 274 -3.71 14.12 14.10
CA ALA A 274 -4.68 15.12 14.52
C ALA A 274 -4.65 16.36 13.62
N ALA A 275 -3.46 16.84 13.28
CA ALA A 275 -3.29 18.02 12.45
C ALA A 275 -3.82 17.79 11.02
N LEU A 276 -3.48 16.65 10.40
CA LEU A 276 -3.96 16.32 9.06
C LEU A 276 -5.48 16.09 9.05
N SER A 277 -5.99 15.34 10.03
CA SER A 277 -7.42 15.00 10.10
C SER A 277 -8.29 16.23 10.35
N ILE A 278 -7.88 17.12 11.26
CA ILE A 278 -8.59 18.39 11.48
C ILE A 278 -8.50 19.28 10.25
N GLY A 279 -7.32 19.39 9.63
CA GLY A 279 -7.12 20.21 8.43
C GLY A 279 -8.01 19.76 7.27
N VAL A 280 -8.12 18.46 7.04
CA VAL A 280 -8.98 17.88 5.99
C VAL A 280 -10.47 17.98 6.37
N GLY A 281 -10.82 17.64 7.61
CA GLY A 281 -12.21 17.65 8.09
C GLY A 281 -12.83 19.05 8.11
N MET A 282 -12.01 20.10 8.22
CA MET A 282 -12.47 21.48 8.13
C MET A 282 -13.13 21.82 6.79
N PHE A 283 -12.87 21.13 5.70
CA PHE A 283 -13.57 21.39 4.43
C PHE A 283 -15.01 20.89 4.41
N ALA A 284 -15.33 19.91 5.26
CA ALA A 284 -16.63 19.29 5.27
C ALA A 284 -17.71 20.19 5.88
N SER A 285 -18.90 20.14 5.29
CA SER A 285 -20.11 20.78 5.78
C SER A 285 -20.96 19.85 6.66
N SER A 286 -20.78 18.53 6.53
CA SER A 286 -21.52 17.51 7.28
C SER A 286 -20.60 16.39 7.78
N TYR A 287 -21.08 15.61 8.76
CA TYR A 287 -20.43 14.42 9.29
C TYR A 287 -20.13 13.41 8.18
N LYS A 288 -21.08 13.21 7.25
CA LYS A 288 -20.91 12.27 6.12
C LYS A 288 -19.78 12.70 5.19
N GLU A 289 -19.73 13.99 4.86
CA GLU A 289 -18.70 14.56 3.99
C GLU A 289 -17.32 14.51 4.67
N SER A 290 -17.24 14.85 5.97
CA SER A 290 -15.98 14.77 6.73
C SER A 290 -15.47 13.34 6.80
N ASN A 291 -16.36 12.38 7.05
CA ASN A 291 -15.99 10.97 7.05
C ASN A 291 -15.53 10.49 5.67
N ALA A 292 -16.15 10.97 4.58
CA ALA A 292 -15.69 10.67 3.22
C ALA A 292 -14.29 11.25 2.94
N TYR A 293 -14.01 12.46 3.43
CA TYR A 293 -12.69 13.07 3.33
C TYR A 293 -11.63 12.39 4.20
N MET A 294 -12.02 11.71 5.29
CA MET A 294 -11.10 10.88 6.06
C MET A 294 -10.66 9.63 5.31
N THR A 295 -11.47 9.08 4.40
CA THR A 295 -11.14 7.82 3.70
C THR A 295 -9.78 7.86 2.97
N PRO A 296 -9.46 8.86 2.14
CA PRO A 296 -8.11 8.98 1.57
C PRO A 296 -7.01 9.10 2.63
N LEU A 297 -7.29 9.77 3.75
CA LEU A 297 -6.33 9.95 4.85
C LEU A 297 -6.07 8.62 5.59
N ILE A 298 -7.10 7.76 5.71
CA ILE A 298 -6.95 6.39 6.23
C ILE A 298 -5.94 5.62 5.37
N PHE A 299 -6.04 5.67 4.04
CA PHE A 299 -5.08 4.99 3.16
C PHE A 299 -3.66 5.55 3.29
N ILE A 300 -3.52 6.88 3.40
CA ILE A 300 -2.23 7.54 3.64
C ILE A 300 -1.58 7.05 4.94
N PHE A 301 -2.37 6.73 5.96
CA PHE A 301 -1.86 6.17 7.21
C PHE A 301 -1.64 4.66 7.14
N MET A 302 -2.55 3.96 6.46
CA MET A 302 -2.58 2.51 6.47
C MET A 302 -1.46 1.88 5.67
N ILE A 303 -1.17 2.42 4.49
CA ILE A 303 -0.17 1.84 3.58
C ILE A 303 1.23 1.87 4.21
N PRO A 304 1.73 3.01 4.74
CA PRO A 304 2.98 3.06 5.50
C PRO A 304 3.03 2.10 6.69
N ALA A 305 1.94 1.97 7.44
CA ALA A 305 1.89 1.03 8.58
C ALA A 305 1.99 -0.43 8.09
N TYR A 306 1.30 -0.78 7.00
CA TYR A 306 1.38 -2.10 6.40
C TYR A 306 2.79 -2.43 5.89
N ILE A 307 3.46 -1.47 5.26
CA ILE A 307 4.87 -1.62 4.83
C ILE A 307 5.78 -1.94 6.01
N GLY A 308 5.64 -1.22 7.12
CA GLY A 308 6.45 -1.50 8.31
C GLY A 308 6.18 -2.85 8.98
N SER A 309 5.17 -3.57 8.49
CA SER A 309 4.75 -4.90 8.98
C SER A 309 5.12 -6.02 7.99
N THR A 310 5.72 -5.69 6.85
CA THR A 310 6.17 -6.67 5.87
C THR A 310 7.25 -7.59 6.46
N PRO A 311 7.14 -8.93 6.28
CA PRO A 311 8.17 -9.88 6.70
C PRO A 311 9.54 -9.55 6.07
N GLY A 312 10.63 -9.78 6.81
CA GLY A 312 11.99 -9.44 6.36
C GLY A 312 12.36 -7.95 6.36
N LEU A 313 11.40 -7.03 6.49
CA LEU A 313 11.72 -5.60 6.58
C LEU A 313 12.18 -5.23 8.00
N GLU A 314 13.37 -4.65 8.13
CA GLU A 314 13.96 -4.19 9.39
C GLU A 314 14.11 -2.67 9.44
N LEU A 315 14.19 -2.12 10.66
CA LEU A 315 14.41 -0.68 10.82
C LEU A 315 15.87 -0.34 10.44
N ASN A 316 16.04 0.40 9.35
CA ASN A 316 17.34 0.95 8.93
C ASN A 316 17.30 2.49 8.87
N THR A 317 18.42 3.12 8.50
CA THR A 317 18.50 4.59 8.41
C THR A 317 17.50 5.18 7.43
N VAL A 318 17.24 4.54 6.29
CA VAL A 318 16.27 5.04 5.29
C VAL A 318 14.85 4.92 5.81
N TYR A 319 14.45 3.74 6.30
CA TYR A 319 13.12 3.51 6.84
C TYR A 319 12.84 4.35 8.08
N SER A 320 13.86 4.71 8.86
CA SER A 320 13.72 5.60 10.02
C SER A 320 13.28 7.03 9.67
N LEU A 321 13.51 7.48 8.43
CA LEU A 321 13.16 8.83 7.93
C LEU A 321 11.73 8.93 7.38
N ILE A 322 11.02 7.80 7.26
CA ILE A 322 9.67 7.75 6.72
C ILE A 322 8.69 7.60 7.88
N PRO A 323 7.89 8.64 8.21
CA PRO A 323 6.91 8.56 9.29
C PRO A 323 5.94 7.40 9.09
N ILE A 324 5.39 6.90 10.19
CA ILE A 324 4.47 5.75 10.23
C ILE A 324 5.22 4.44 9.93
N VAL A 325 5.93 4.31 8.79
CA VAL A 325 6.81 3.16 8.50
C VAL A 325 7.83 2.99 9.63
N ASN A 326 8.51 4.09 9.99
CA ASN A 326 9.52 4.12 11.03
C ASN A 326 8.98 3.68 12.39
N THR A 327 7.78 4.14 12.76
CA THR A 327 7.15 3.82 14.04
C THR A 327 6.70 2.36 14.06
N THR A 328 6.13 1.86 12.98
CA THR A 328 5.75 0.45 12.89
C THR A 328 6.97 -0.47 12.97
N LEU A 329 8.04 -0.18 12.21
CA LEU A 329 9.28 -0.97 12.27
C LEU A 329 10.00 -0.84 13.62
N LEU A 330 9.93 0.32 14.27
CA LEU A 330 10.45 0.48 15.63
C LEU A 330 9.70 -0.40 16.64
N ILE A 331 8.36 -0.46 16.54
CA ILE A 331 7.56 -1.36 17.36
C ILE A 331 7.92 -2.82 17.04
N LYS A 332 8.08 -3.19 15.77
CA LYS A 332 8.56 -4.53 15.37
C LYS A 332 9.92 -4.88 15.99
N SER A 333 10.87 -3.95 15.93
CA SER A 333 12.20 -4.11 16.52
C SER A 333 12.15 -4.31 18.04
N VAL A 334 11.16 -3.71 18.71
CA VAL A 334 10.90 -3.94 20.14
C VAL A 334 10.45 -5.37 20.41
N PHE A 335 9.53 -5.90 19.61
CA PHE A 335 9.07 -7.29 19.77
C PHE A 335 10.18 -8.31 19.50
N MET A 336 11.10 -7.99 18.60
CA MET A 336 12.28 -8.80 18.29
C MET A 336 13.43 -8.59 19.30
N ASN A 337 13.28 -7.71 20.29
CA ASN A 337 14.32 -7.35 21.26
C ASN A 337 15.62 -6.78 20.63
N GLN A 338 15.51 -6.10 19.47
CA GLN A 338 16.62 -5.56 18.68
C GLN A 338 16.61 -4.02 18.64
N LEU A 339 16.36 -3.39 19.79
CA LEU A 339 16.18 -1.93 19.86
C LEU A 339 17.51 -1.16 19.73
N ASN A 340 17.72 -0.51 18.59
CA ASN A 340 18.87 0.38 18.38
C ASN A 340 18.54 1.83 18.82
N LEU A 341 19.25 2.33 19.84
CA LEU A 341 19.03 3.68 20.39
C LEU A 341 19.28 4.81 19.38
N SER A 342 20.23 4.63 18.45
CA SER A 342 20.50 5.63 17.41
C SER A 342 19.31 5.75 16.46
N LEU A 343 18.79 4.62 15.98
CA LEU A 343 17.63 4.60 15.09
C LEU A 343 16.38 5.11 15.80
N PHE A 344 16.18 4.76 17.08
CA PHE A 344 15.13 5.34 17.91
C PHE A 344 15.18 6.88 17.91
N GLY A 345 16.36 7.47 18.13
CA GLY A 345 16.54 8.93 18.09
C GLY A 345 16.17 9.55 16.74
N VAL A 346 16.59 8.93 15.63
CA VAL A 346 16.26 9.40 14.27
C VAL A 346 14.76 9.33 14.00
N THR A 347 14.09 8.24 14.40
CA THR A 347 12.62 8.12 14.25
C THR A 347 11.88 9.22 15.01
N LEU A 348 12.30 9.51 16.25
CA LEU A 348 11.67 10.53 17.09
C LEU A 348 11.81 11.92 16.47
N VAL A 349 13.02 12.29 16.04
CA VAL A 349 13.28 13.58 15.38
C VAL A 349 12.48 13.71 14.10
N THR A 350 12.46 12.66 13.28
CA THR A 350 11.68 12.62 12.02
C THR A 350 10.20 12.85 12.29
N ASN A 351 9.61 12.13 13.23
CA ASN A 351 8.18 12.27 13.52
C ASN A 351 7.86 13.65 14.12
N ILE A 352 8.75 14.24 14.93
CA ILE A 352 8.60 15.62 15.40
C ILE A 352 8.62 16.60 14.22
N LEU A 353 9.57 16.48 13.28
CA LEU A 353 9.62 17.34 12.09
C LEU A 353 8.34 17.24 11.25
N PHE A 354 7.85 16.04 10.98
CA PHE A 354 6.60 15.84 10.25
C PHE A 354 5.35 16.30 11.00
N SER A 355 5.37 16.26 12.34
CA SER A 355 4.32 16.85 13.16
C SER A 355 4.26 18.36 12.97
N ILE A 356 5.41 19.05 12.94
CA ILE A 356 5.49 20.50 12.69
C ILE A 356 4.99 20.83 11.27
N ILE A 357 5.40 20.05 10.26
CA ILE A 357 4.94 20.23 8.88
C ILE A 357 3.41 20.09 8.79
N SER A 358 2.85 19.06 9.42
CA SER A 358 1.40 18.82 9.46
C SER A 358 0.64 19.95 10.16
N LEU A 359 1.19 20.50 11.25
CA LEU A 359 0.62 21.66 11.94
C LEU A 359 0.63 22.91 11.06
N VAL A 360 1.73 23.19 10.37
CA VAL A 360 1.82 24.32 9.42
C VAL A 360 0.81 24.18 8.29
N PHE A 361 0.64 22.96 7.75
CA PHE A 361 -0.39 22.67 6.75
C PHE A 361 -1.79 23.01 7.29
N MET A 362 -2.14 22.51 8.48
CA MET A 362 -3.44 22.73 9.11
C MET A 362 -3.73 24.23 9.33
N PHE A 363 -2.76 24.99 9.84
CA PHE A 363 -2.92 26.45 10.01
C PHE A 363 -3.11 27.20 8.68
N LYS A 364 -2.39 26.79 7.62
CA LYS A 364 -2.56 27.38 6.28
C LYS A 364 -3.93 27.09 5.71
N VAL A 365 -4.43 25.87 5.88
CA VAL A 365 -5.77 25.46 5.41
C VAL A 365 -6.84 26.35 6.04
N PHE A 366 -6.85 26.49 7.36
CA PHE A 366 -7.88 27.29 8.04
C PHE A 366 -7.84 28.80 7.76
N GLY A 367 -6.68 29.32 7.34
CA GLY A 367 -6.56 30.70 6.89
C GLY A 367 -7.39 31.02 5.64
N THR A 368 -7.95 30.01 4.96
CA THR A 368 -8.77 30.20 3.76
C THR A 368 -10.24 30.49 4.09
N GLU A 369 -10.75 31.63 3.65
CA GLU A 369 -12.13 32.07 3.91
C GLU A 369 -13.19 31.15 3.27
N LYS A 370 -12.79 30.38 2.26
CA LYS A 370 -13.64 29.43 1.53
C LYS A 370 -14.22 28.31 2.42
N ILE A 371 -13.63 28.08 3.59
CA ILE A 371 -14.04 27.04 4.55
C ILE A 371 -15.30 27.41 5.34
N LEU A 372 -15.60 28.71 5.51
CA LEU A 372 -16.76 29.16 6.28
C LEU A 372 -18.09 29.07 5.52
N PHE A 373 -18.07 29.02 4.18
CA PHE A 373 -19.28 29.13 3.35
C PHE A 373 -19.40 28.01 2.30
N SER A 374 -18.88 26.82 2.60
CA SER A 374 -19.10 25.64 1.76
C SER A 374 -20.57 25.21 1.84
N ASN A 375 -21.41 25.77 0.98
CA ASN A 375 -22.78 25.29 0.75
C ASN A 375 -22.73 23.98 -0.04
N GLY A 376 -22.34 22.89 0.63
CA GLY A 376 -22.37 21.54 0.06
C GLY A 376 -23.80 21.00 0.04
N LYS A 377 -24.44 20.95 -1.12
CA LYS A 377 -25.61 20.08 -1.32
C LYS A 377 -25.09 18.64 -1.29
N GLY A 378 -25.02 18.04 -0.10
CA GLY A 378 -24.50 16.69 0.08
C GLY A 378 -25.22 15.65 -0.77
N PHE A 379 -24.45 14.70 -1.30
CA PHE A 379 -24.93 13.64 -2.20
C PHE A 379 -25.82 12.62 -1.49
N SER A 380 -26.90 12.20 -2.17
CA SER A 380 -27.77 11.08 -1.79
C SER A 380 -27.79 10.08 -2.93
N PHE A 381 -27.35 8.84 -2.67
CA PHE A 381 -27.39 7.70 -3.60
C PHE A 381 -28.80 7.32 -4.10
N ARG A 382 -29.86 8.05 -3.70
CA ARG A 382 -31.26 7.79 -4.08
C ARG A 382 -31.75 8.57 -5.30
N ILE A 383 -30.88 9.26 -6.03
CA ILE A 383 -31.30 9.95 -7.25
C ILE A 383 -31.36 8.93 -8.38
N LYS A 384 -32.57 8.51 -8.78
CA LYS A 384 -32.78 7.72 -10.00
C LYS A 384 -32.13 8.48 -11.17
N ARG A 385 -31.41 7.77 -12.05
CA ARG A 385 -30.77 8.34 -13.26
C ARG A 385 -31.70 9.26 -14.08
N THR A 386 -33.00 9.03 -14.05
CA THR A 386 -34.01 9.87 -14.71
C THR A 386 -34.03 11.31 -14.21
N ALA A 387 -33.68 11.56 -12.95
CA ALA A 387 -33.66 12.88 -12.32
C ALA A 387 -32.32 13.63 -12.45
N ILE A 388 -31.29 12.99 -13.05
CA ILE A 388 -29.96 13.60 -13.24
C ILE A 388 -29.96 14.42 -14.54
N GLU A 389 -29.62 15.71 -14.46
CA GLU A 389 -29.41 16.57 -15.63
C GLU A 389 -28.09 16.24 -16.33
N LYS A 390 -28.00 16.52 -17.64
CA LYS A 390 -26.74 16.30 -18.37
C LYS A 390 -25.70 17.31 -17.90
N THR A 391 -24.55 16.82 -17.44
CA THR A 391 -23.42 17.66 -17.05
C THR A 391 -22.25 17.48 -18.02
N THR A 392 -21.40 18.49 -18.11
CA THR A 392 -20.15 18.41 -18.90
C THR A 392 -19.07 17.64 -18.14
N PHE A 393 -18.96 17.88 -16.83
CA PHE A 393 -17.99 17.26 -15.91
C PHE A 393 -18.68 16.73 -14.65
N MET A 394 -18.04 15.76 -13.98
CA MET A 394 -18.47 15.22 -12.69
C MET A 394 -18.12 16.18 -11.54
N GLU A 395 -18.83 16.05 -10.42
CA GLU A 395 -18.50 16.78 -9.18
C GLU A 395 -17.26 16.18 -8.51
N ALA A 396 -16.53 16.98 -7.74
CA ALA A 396 -15.29 16.53 -7.10
C ALA A 396 -15.53 15.40 -6.09
N GLU A 397 -16.63 15.48 -5.34
CA GLU A 397 -17.03 14.45 -4.37
C GLU A 397 -17.25 13.10 -5.04
N ASP A 398 -17.94 13.08 -6.19
CA ASP A 398 -18.19 11.85 -6.97
C ASP A 398 -16.87 11.22 -7.43
N VAL A 399 -15.89 12.03 -7.84
CA VAL A 399 -14.58 11.56 -8.27
C VAL A 399 -13.82 10.93 -7.10
N PHE A 400 -13.77 11.59 -5.94
CA PHE A 400 -13.07 11.07 -4.77
C PHE A 400 -13.69 9.77 -4.25
N LEU A 401 -15.03 9.71 -4.18
CA LEU A 401 -15.73 8.50 -3.81
C LEU A 401 -15.48 7.38 -4.82
N SER A 402 -15.57 7.69 -6.12
CA SER A 402 -15.34 6.70 -7.18
C SER A 402 -13.92 6.15 -7.13
N LEU A 403 -12.92 7.00 -6.90
CA LEU A 403 -11.54 6.57 -6.71
C LEU A 403 -11.40 5.68 -5.48
N ALA A 404 -12.02 6.02 -4.34
CA ALA A 404 -11.99 5.17 -3.16
C ALA A 404 -12.64 3.80 -3.41
N VAL A 405 -13.80 3.76 -4.08
CA VAL A 405 -14.48 2.51 -4.46
C VAL A 405 -13.61 1.69 -5.41
N VAL A 406 -13.04 2.32 -6.44
CA VAL A 406 -12.12 1.67 -7.39
C VAL A 406 -10.92 1.07 -6.65
N THR A 407 -10.30 1.81 -5.73
CA THR A 407 -9.16 1.31 -4.94
C THR A 407 -9.56 0.13 -4.04
N VAL A 408 -10.69 0.22 -3.35
CA VAL A 408 -11.17 -0.88 -2.49
C VAL A 408 -11.49 -2.12 -3.32
N LEU A 409 -12.16 -1.96 -4.46
CA LEU A 409 -12.47 -3.06 -5.37
C LEU A 409 -11.19 -3.66 -5.95
N PHE A 410 -10.22 -2.84 -6.33
CA PHE A 410 -8.91 -3.30 -6.81
C PHE A 410 -8.18 -4.14 -5.76
N ILE A 411 -8.10 -3.67 -4.51
CA ILE A 411 -7.46 -4.43 -3.43
C ILE A 411 -8.20 -5.75 -3.18
N TYR A 412 -9.53 -5.70 -3.05
CA TYR A 412 -10.33 -6.89 -2.75
C TYR A 412 -10.30 -7.93 -3.88
N SER A 413 -10.48 -7.48 -5.13
CA SER A 413 -10.40 -8.35 -6.30
C SER A 413 -9.01 -8.95 -6.47
N SER A 414 -7.94 -8.16 -6.27
CA SER A 414 -6.58 -8.66 -6.34
C SER A 414 -6.35 -9.82 -5.36
N ILE A 415 -6.83 -9.70 -4.12
CA ILE A 415 -6.68 -10.75 -3.09
C ILE A 415 -7.57 -11.97 -3.38
N MET A 416 -8.86 -11.77 -3.66
CA MET A 416 -9.80 -12.88 -3.86
C MET A 416 -9.49 -13.69 -5.12
N LEU A 417 -9.17 -12.99 -6.21
CA LEU A 417 -8.93 -13.63 -7.50
C LEU A 417 -7.54 -14.24 -7.60
N ALA A 418 -6.57 -13.79 -6.79
CA ALA A 418 -5.25 -14.43 -6.72
C ALA A 418 -5.34 -15.92 -6.36
N ASN A 419 -6.31 -16.31 -5.52
CA ASN A 419 -6.49 -17.70 -5.12
C ASN A 419 -7.21 -18.57 -6.17
N HIS A 420 -7.80 -17.96 -7.22
CA HIS A 420 -8.68 -18.65 -8.17
C HIS A 420 -8.23 -18.52 -9.63
N MET A 421 -7.38 -17.54 -9.93
CA MET A 421 -6.93 -17.23 -11.29
C MET A 421 -5.43 -16.99 -11.33
N SER A 422 -4.82 -17.21 -12.49
CA SER A 422 -3.40 -16.88 -12.70
C SER A 422 -3.16 -15.38 -12.53
N MET A 423 -1.93 -15.01 -12.12
CA MET A 423 -1.53 -13.62 -11.89
C MET A 423 -1.86 -12.70 -13.08
N PHE A 424 -1.55 -13.13 -14.31
CA PHE A 424 -1.82 -12.34 -15.51
C PHE A 424 -3.32 -12.16 -15.79
N THR A 425 -4.13 -13.18 -15.51
CA THR A 425 -5.58 -13.09 -15.68
C THR A 425 -6.19 -12.11 -14.68
N ASN A 426 -5.75 -12.17 -13.43
CA ASN A 426 -6.14 -11.22 -12.38
C ASN A 426 -5.75 -9.78 -12.77
N LEU A 427 -4.51 -9.57 -13.26
CA LEU A 427 -4.05 -8.28 -13.76
C LEU A 427 -4.95 -7.75 -14.89
N LEU A 428 -5.21 -8.55 -15.92
CA LEU A 428 -6.05 -8.14 -17.05
C LEU A 428 -7.48 -7.81 -16.59
N PHE A 429 -8.05 -8.60 -15.67
CA PHE A 429 -9.36 -8.33 -15.10
C PHE A 429 -9.38 -6.96 -14.41
N ASN A 430 -8.43 -6.69 -13.52
CA ASN A 430 -8.37 -5.43 -12.79
C ASN A 430 -8.19 -4.23 -13.72
N GLN A 431 -7.32 -4.36 -14.73
CA GLN A 431 -7.07 -3.29 -15.69
C GLN A 431 -8.32 -2.98 -16.53
N TYR A 432 -8.95 -3.98 -17.13
CA TYR A 432 -10.10 -3.74 -18.02
C TYR A 432 -11.40 -3.45 -17.26
N PHE A 433 -11.72 -4.20 -16.20
CA PHE A 433 -12.99 -4.03 -15.49
C PHE A 433 -12.95 -2.87 -14.49
N ILE A 434 -11.90 -2.82 -13.66
CA ILE A 434 -11.84 -1.89 -12.54
C ILE A 434 -11.28 -0.53 -12.97
N PHE A 435 -10.20 -0.50 -13.74
CA PHE A 435 -9.56 0.77 -14.12
C PHE A 435 -10.10 1.40 -15.41
N ALA A 436 -10.67 0.62 -16.34
CA ALA A 436 -11.28 1.18 -17.55
C ALA A 436 -12.82 1.16 -17.50
N ALA A 437 -13.46 -0.01 -17.42
CA ALA A 437 -14.90 -0.15 -17.60
C ALA A 437 -15.71 0.56 -16.49
N LEU A 438 -15.30 0.44 -15.23
CA LEU A 438 -16.01 1.05 -14.10
C LEU A 438 -16.02 2.59 -14.17
N PRO A 439 -14.89 3.31 -14.37
CA PRO A 439 -14.89 4.76 -14.59
C PRO A 439 -15.76 5.21 -15.78
N ILE A 440 -15.72 4.46 -16.89
CA ILE A 440 -16.55 4.73 -18.07
C ILE A 440 -18.04 4.54 -17.73
N ALA A 441 -18.38 3.48 -16.99
CA ALA A 441 -19.73 3.21 -16.54
C ALA A 441 -20.26 4.31 -15.59
N ILE A 442 -19.40 4.86 -14.72
CA ILE A 442 -19.75 5.98 -13.83
C ILE A 442 -20.02 7.26 -14.63
N ILE A 443 -19.14 7.61 -15.58
CA ILE A 443 -19.37 8.75 -16.50
C ILE A 443 -20.70 8.59 -17.24
N TRP A 444 -20.96 7.38 -17.75
CA TRP A 444 -22.21 7.05 -18.41
C TRP A 444 -23.41 7.18 -17.46
N TYR A 445 -23.30 6.68 -16.23
CA TYR A 445 -24.35 6.74 -15.19
C TYR A 445 -24.74 8.17 -14.83
N LEU A 446 -23.73 9.02 -14.61
CA LEU A 446 -23.89 10.42 -14.23
C LEU A 446 -24.27 11.33 -15.41
N LYS A 447 -24.47 10.78 -16.61
CA LYS A 447 -24.76 11.52 -17.86
C LYS A 447 -23.73 12.61 -18.18
N ALA A 448 -22.49 12.41 -17.74
CA ALA A 448 -21.37 13.29 -18.06
C ALA A 448 -20.89 13.03 -19.50
N SER A 449 -20.33 14.04 -20.17
CA SER A 449 -19.80 13.91 -21.54
C SER A 449 -18.53 13.04 -21.55
N PRO A 450 -18.50 11.86 -22.22
CA PRO A 450 -17.31 11.02 -22.25
C PRO A 450 -16.11 11.68 -22.91
N LYS A 451 -16.34 12.45 -23.98
CA LYS A 451 -15.27 13.14 -24.71
C LYS A 451 -14.55 14.18 -23.84
N GLU A 452 -15.30 14.94 -23.06
CA GLU A 452 -14.74 15.98 -22.18
C GLU A 452 -14.17 15.41 -20.89
N SER A 453 -14.89 14.46 -20.29
CA SER A 453 -14.50 13.80 -19.04
C SER A 453 -13.28 12.90 -19.21
N LEU A 454 -13.10 12.27 -20.37
CA LEU A 454 -11.90 11.48 -20.67
C LEU A 454 -10.86 12.25 -21.48
N GLY A 455 -11.10 13.51 -21.87
CA GLY A 455 -10.12 14.29 -22.64
C GLY A 455 -9.70 13.63 -23.96
N LEU A 456 -10.65 13.11 -24.74
CA LEU A 456 -10.40 12.39 -26.01
C LEU A 456 -10.08 13.33 -27.19
N ASN A 457 -9.37 14.43 -26.93
CA ASN A 457 -8.97 15.39 -27.96
C ASN A 457 -7.71 14.90 -28.68
N ILE A 458 -7.63 15.10 -29.99
CA ILE A 458 -6.42 14.77 -30.76
C ILE A 458 -5.32 15.78 -30.42
N PRO A 459 -4.16 15.35 -29.90
CA PRO A 459 -3.07 16.25 -29.55
C PRO A 459 -2.35 16.74 -30.80
N SER A 460 -1.72 17.92 -30.74
CA SER A 460 -0.84 18.38 -31.81
C SER A 460 0.49 17.61 -31.78
N ALA A 461 1.11 17.41 -32.96
CA ALA A 461 2.43 16.75 -33.05
C ALA A 461 3.50 17.45 -32.18
N ARG A 462 3.47 18.80 -32.15
CA ARG A 462 4.33 19.59 -31.25
C ARG A 462 4.05 19.29 -29.78
N GLY A 463 2.79 19.13 -29.41
CA GLY A 463 2.38 18.75 -28.05
C GLY A 463 2.85 17.35 -27.66
N VAL A 464 2.84 16.39 -28.58
CA VAL A 464 3.39 15.04 -28.37
C VAL A 464 4.92 15.08 -28.26
N PHE A 465 5.60 15.85 -29.12
CA PHE A 465 7.04 16.00 -29.05
C PHE A 465 7.50 16.61 -27.71
N GLY A 466 6.83 17.66 -27.24
CA GLY A 466 7.07 18.21 -25.90
C GLY A 466 6.81 17.22 -24.77
N ALA A 467 5.82 16.33 -24.94
CA ALA A 467 5.46 15.31 -23.95
C ALA A 467 6.60 14.31 -23.75
N VAL A 468 7.20 13.84 -24.84
CA VAL A 468 8.33 12.89 -24.80
C VAL A 468 9.53 13.49 -24.06
N TRP A 469 9.85 14.78 -24.29
CA TRP A 469 10.94 15.44 -23.55
C TRP A 469 10.65 15.61 -22.05
N ILE A 470 9.40 15.92 -21.69
CA ILE A 470 8.98 15.94 -20.28
C ILE A 470 9.08 14.55 -19.65
N TRP A 471 8.75 13.48 -20.39
CA TRP A 471 8.94 12.11 -19.91
C TRP A 471 10.41 11.75 -19.72
N ILE A 472 11.31 12.06 -20.68
CA ILE A 472 12.76 11.82 -20.53
C ILE A 472 13.28 12.51 -19.26
N SER A 473 12.81 13.73 -19.00
CA SER A 473 13.17 14.47 -17.79
C SER A 473 12.67 13.76 -16.52
N ALA A 474 11.38 13.41 -16.47
CA ALA A 474 10.80 12.73 -15.31
C ALA A 474 11.42 11.36 -15.07
N LEU A 475 11.67 10.59 -16.13
CA LEU A 475 12.36 9.30 -16.08
C LEU A 475 13.79 9.45 -15.55
N SER A 476 14.54 10.45 -16.03
CA SER A 476 15.91 10.70 -15.55
C SER A 476 15.93 11.00 -14.06
N LEU A 477 15.00 11.84 -13.59
CA LEU A 477 14.88 12.16 -12.17
C LEU A 477 14.46 10.94 -11.33
N ALA A 478 13.54 10.13 -11.86
CA ALA A 478 13.13 8.87 -11.24
C ALA A 478 14.29 7.87 -11.15
N MET A 479 15.12 7.75 -12.18
CA MET A 479 16.32 6.88 -12.19
C MET A 479 17.39 7.37 -11.20
N ILE A 480 17.63 8.68 -11.11
CA ILE A 480 18.55 9.23 -10.09
C ILE A 480 18.09 8.82 -8.69
N TYR A 481 16.80 8.99 -8.39
CA TYR A 481 16.24 8.58 -7.11
C TYR A 481 16.38 7.06 -6.89
N GLN A 482 15.98 6.25 -7.87
CA GLN A 482 16.00 4.79 -7.76
C GLN A 482 17.42 4.26 -7.53
N LEU A 483 18.40 4.75 -8.28
CA LEU A 483 19.81 4.35 -8.13
C LEU A 483 20.41 4.85 -6.80
N SER A 484 19.94 5.98 -6.28
CA SER A 484 20.40 6.52 -4.99
C SER A 484 19.87 5.73 -3.79
N ILE A 485 18.66 5.16 -3.92
CA ILE A 485 18.02 4.41 -2.82
C ILE A 485 18.33 2.92 -2.86
N LEU A 486 18.68 2.37 -4.02
CA LEU A 486 18.95 0.94 -4.22
C LEU A 486 19.95 0.33 -3.22
N PRO A 487 21.07 0.98 -2.85
CA PRO A 487 22.01 0.40 -1.87
C PRO A 487 21.45 0.26 -0.45
N PHE A 488 20.29 0.83 -0.18
CA PHE A 488 19.67 0.90 1.15
C PHE A 488 18.34 0.13 1.23
N VAL A 489 17.95 -0.53 0.14
CA VAL A 489 16.71 -1.29 0.01
C VAL A 489 17.11 -2.72 -0.33
N ASP A 490 16.90 -3.63 0.62
CA ASP A 490 17.11 -5.05 0.37
C ASP A 490 16.13 -5.55 -0.70
N GLN A 491 16.59 -6.49 -1.53
CA GLN A 491 15.74 -7.09 -2.54
C GLN A 491 14.57 -7.80 -1.87
N VAL A 492 13.36 -7.34 -2.16
CA VAL A 492 12.15 -7.97 -1.65
C VAL A 492 11.96 -9.29 -2.40
N PRO A 493 11.82 -10.44 -1.71
CA PRO A 493 11.66 -11.76 -2.35
C PRO A 493 10.56 -11.79 -3.44
N SER A 494 9.48 -11.01 -3.26
CA SER A 494 8.37 -10.92 -4.21
C SER A 494 8.72 -10.33 -5.59
N LEU A 495 9.83 -9.57 -5.71
CA LEU A 495 10.28 -9.05 -7.00
C LEU A 495 10.97 -10.12 -7.85
N LEU A 496 11.72 -11.03 -7.19
CA LEU A 496 12.35 -12.17 -7.85
C LEU A 496 11.30 -13.16 -8.39
N GLU A 497 10.24 -13.39 -7.60
CA GLU A 497 9.09 -14.21 -8.02
C GLU A 497 8.38 -13.63 -9.24
N LEU A 498 8.23 -12.30 -9.30
CA LEU A 498 7.64 -11.60 -10.45
C LEU A 498 8.52 -11.73 -11.70
N GLU A 499 9.84 -11.57 -11.57
CA GLU A 499 10.79 -11.71 -12.67
C GLU A 499 10.72 -13.10 -13.29
N GLN A 500 10.74 -14.16 -12.47
CA GLN A 500 10.64 -15.54 -12.93
C GLN A 500 9.33 -15.82 -13.70
N GLN A 501 8.20 -15.29 -13.22
CA GLN A 501 6.92 -15.45 -13.93
C GLN A 501 6.89 -14.66 -15.25
N LEU A 502 7.54 -13.50 -15.30
CA LEU A 502 7.64 -12.73 -16.52
C LEU A 502 8.50 -13.45 -17.56
N GLU A 503 9.58 -14.14 -17.20
CA GLU A 503 10.44 -14.88 -18.13
C GLU A 503 9.68 -15.90 -19.00
N LEU A 504 8.59 -16.48 -18.48
CA LEU A 504 7.73 -17.43 -19.19
C LEU A 504 6.94 -16.79 -20.36
N LEU A 505 6.82 -15.46 -20.39
CA LEU A 505 6.07 -14.75 -21.42
C LEU A 505 6.95 -14.34 -22.61
N SER A 506 6.41 -14.48 -23.82
CA SER A 506 7.03 -13.90 -25.01
C SER A 506 7.18 -12.37 -24.89
N PRO A 507 8.20 -11.74 -25.50
CA PRO A 507 8.36 -10.29 -25.48
C PRO A 507 7.11 -9.52 -25.92
N LEU A 508 6.38 -10.06 -26.90
CA LEU A 508 5.14 -9.47 -27.37
C LEU A 508 4.04 -9.53 -26.31
N ALA A 509 3.87 -10.69 -25.64
CA ALA A 509 2.91 -10.83 -24.56
C ALA A 509 3.23 -9.90 -23.37
N LYS A 510 4.51 -9.79 -23.00
CA LYS A 510 4.98 -8.85 -21.97
C LYS A 510 4.60 -7.40 -22.32
N PHE A 511 4.86 -6.98 -23.56
CA PHE A 511 4.49 -5.64 -24.03
C PHE A 511 2.99 -5.38 -23.90
N PHE A 512 2.13 -6.30 -24.35
CA PHE A 512 0.68 -6.10 -24.27
C PHE A 512 0.18 -6.08 -22.82
N ILE A 513 0.58 -7.07 -22.02
CA ILE A 513 0.03 -7.29 -20.68
C ILE A 513 0.57 -6.29 -19.66
N ILE A 514 1.86 -5.95 -19.73
CA ILE A 514 2.55 -5.14 -18.71
C ILE A 514 2.76 -3.68 -19.15
N ALA A 515 2.89 -3.41 -20.45
CA ALA A 515 3.10 -2.05 -20.94
C ALA A 515 1.83 -1.41 -21.51
N LEU A 516 1.19 -2.04 -22.50
CA LEU A 516 0.07 -1.44 -23.21
C LEU A 516 -1.19 -1.37 -22.35
N THR A 517 -1.59 -2.49 -21.74
CA THR A 517 -2.85 -2.57 -21.01
C THR A 517 -2.89 -1.62 -19.80
N PRO A 518 -1.91 -1.62 -18.87
CA PRO A 518 -1.85 -0.65 -17.78
C PRO A 518 -1.74 0.79 -18.29
N GLY A 519 -0.91 1.02 -19.32
CA GLY A 519 -0.71 2.34 -19.91
C GLY A 519 -1.97 2.96 -20.53
N VAL A 520 -2.95 2.14 -20.92
CA VAL A 520 -4.26 2.63 -21.40
C VAL A 520 -5.26 2.73 -20.23
N CYS A 521 -5.43 1.65 -19.47
CA CYS A 521 -6.49 1.54 -18.47
C CYS A 521 -6.28 2.50 -17.28
N GLU A 522 -5.06 2.62 -16.78
CA GLU A 522 -4.76 3.52 -15.66
C GLU A 522 -4.88 4.98 -16.07
N GLU A 523 -4.50 5.31 -17.31
CA GLU A 523 -4.66 6.67 -17.84
C GLU A 523 -6.13 7.06 -18.03
N ILE A 524 -7.00 6.10 -18.36
CA ILE A 524 -8.46 6.31 -18.38
C ILE A 524 -8.95 6.71 -16.98
N LEU A 525 -8.53 6.01 -15.93
CA LEU A 525 -8.92 6.30 -14.55
C LEU A 525 -8.33 7.62 -14.02
N PHE A 526 -7.02 7.80 -14.12
CA PHE A 526 -6.33 8.89 -13.43
C PHE A 526 -6.31 10.18 -14.27
N ARG A 527 -5.99 10.11 -15.57
CA ARG A 527 -5.79 11.30 -16.41
C ARG A 527 -7.04 11.71 -17.15
N GLY A 528 -7.85 10.73 -17.57
CA GLY A 528 -9.20 10.94 -18.07
C GLY A 528 -10.14 11.28 -16.91
N PHE A 529 -10.72 10.24 -16.30
CA PHE A 529 -11.79 10.34 -15.32
C PHE A 529 -11.50 11.29 -14.16
N ALA A 530 -10.41 11.08 -13.41
CA ALA A 530 -10.14 11.86 -12.20
C ALA A 530 -9.61 13.27 -12.49
N LEU A 531 -8.50 13.38 -13.24
CA LEU A 531 -7.83 14.65 -13.47
C LEU A 531 -8.70 15.66 -14.23
N ARG A 532 -9.38 15.25 -15.32
CA ARG A 532 -10.22 16.16 -16.11
C ARG A 532 -11.38 16.71 -15.30
N SER A 533 -11.96 15.88 -14.43
CA SER A 533 -13.11 16.26 -13.60
C SER A 533 -12.69 17.20 -12.48
N LEU A 534 -11.56 16.92 -11.82
CA LEU A 534 -11.03 17.77 -10.74
C LEU A 534 -10.47 19.10 -11.25
N GLU A 535 -9.88 19.14 -12.45
CA GLU A 535 -9.23 20.33 -13.01
C GLU A 535 -10.13 21.58 -12.94
N ASN A 536 -11.41 21.45 -13.31
CA ASN A 536 -12.34 22.58 -13.36
C ASN A 536 -12.80 23.06 -11.98
N ARG A 537 -12.67 22.23 -10.93
CA ARG A 537 -13.21 22.51 -9.59
C ARG A 537 -12.14 23.04 -8.63
N ILE A 538 -10.98 22.40 -8.62
CA ILE A 538 -9.89 22.72 -7.69
C ILE A 538 -8.65 23.33 -8.39
N GLY A 539 -8.72 23.47 -9.72
CA GLY A 539 -7.65 24.03 -10.55
C GLY A 539 -6.61 22.98 -10.96
N SER A 540 -6.01 23.18 -12.14
CA SER A 540 -5.11 22.19 -12.77
C SER A 540 -3.92 21.80 -11.88
N LYS A 541 -3.36 22.74 -11.11
CA LYS A 541 -2.21 22.46 -10.22
C LYS A 541 -2.55 21.40 -9.17
N TRP A 542 -3.66 21.58 -8.45
CA TRP A 542 -4.06 20.68 -7.38
C TRP A 542 -4.62 19.37 -7.93
N ALA A 543 -5.35 19.42 -9.04
CA ALA A 543 -5.83 18.21 -9.72
C ALA A 543 -4.67 17.29 -10.11
N VAL A 544 -3.60 17.83 -10.74
CA VAL A 544 -2.41 17.04 -11.10
C VAL A 544 -1.74 16.43 -9.88
N ILE A 545 -1.53 17.21 -8.81
CA ILE A 545 -0.87 16.72 -7.59
C ILE A 545 -1.67 15.59 -6.95
N ILE A 546 -2.98 15.78 -6.76
CA ILE A 546 -3.85 14.80 -6.11
C ILE A 546 -3.93 13.50 -6.91
N THR A 547 -4.13 13.58 -8.23
CA THR A 547 -4.21 12.38 -9.06
C THR A 547 -2.88 11.67 -9.20
N ALA A 548 -1.75 12.39 -9.20
CA ALA A 548 -0.42 11.79 -9.21
C ALA A 548 -0.11 11.05 -7.90
N ILE A 549 -0.54 11.60 -6.76
CA ILE A 549 -0.43 10.93 -5.46
C ILE A 549 -1.31 9.68 -5.44
N ALA A 550 -2.58 9.78 -5.87
CA ALA A 550 -3.46 8.62 -5.94
C ALA A 550 -2.92 7.52 -6.87
N PHE A 551 -2.35 7.91 -8.02
CA PHE A 551 -1.69 7.01 -8.96
C PHE A 551 -0.47 6.31 -8.34
N ALA A 552 0.40 7.05 -7.62
CA ALA A 552 1.54 6.43 -6.95
C ALA A 552 1.11 5.46 -5.83
N ILE A 553 0.10 5.84 -5.05
CA ILE A 553 -0.40 5.05 -3.93
C ILE A 553 -1.00 3.71 -4.39
N ILE A 554 -1.73 3.67 -5.51
CA ILE A 554 -2.40 2.44 -5.97
C ILE A 554 -1.42 1.35 -6.41
N HIS A 555 -0.17 1.69 -6.69
CA HIS A 555 0.87 0.72 -7.05
C HIS A 555 1.36 -0.10 -5.85
N LEU A 556 1.07 0.34 -4.61
CA LEU A 556 1.38 -0.37 -3.37
C LEU A 556 2.85 -0.80 -3.20
N ASP A 557 3.76 -0.18 -3.94
CA ASP A 557 5.21 -0.38 -3.88
C ASP A 557 5.87 0.90 -3.37
N PHE A 558 6.49 0.79 -2.19
CA PHE A 558 7.12 1.92 -1.53
C PHE A 558 8.37 2.41 -2.25
N VAL A 559 9.20 1.48 -2.75
CA VAL A 559 10.46 1.80 -3.44
C VAL A 559 10.14 2.59 -4.70
N ARG A 560 9.10 2.17 -5.41
CA ARG A 560 8.62 2.82 -6.63
C ARG A 560 7.70 4.00 -6.37
N LEU A 561 7.27 4.27 -5.14
CA LEU A 561 6.30 5.34 -4.83
C LEU A 561 6.74 6.70 -5.35
N VAL A 562 7.99 7.10 -5.07
CA VAL A 562 8.52 8.41 -5.49
C VAL A 562 8.75 8.47 -7.02
N PRO A 563 9.42 7.48 -7.65
CA PRO A 563 9.49 7.38 -9.11
C PRO A 563 8.11 7.48 -9.80
N THR A 564 7.14 6.71 -9.33
CA THR A 564 5.78 6.68 -9.88
C THR A 564 5.05 8.00 -9.65
N LEU A 565 5.27 8.68 -8.52
CA LEU A 565 4.73 10.02 -8.27
C LEU A 565 5.30 11.05 -9.26
N LEU A 566 6.61 11.01 -9.53
CA LEU A 566 7.27 11.94 -10.47
C LEU A 566 6.72 11.76 -11.89
N LEU A 567 6.58 10.52 -12.35
CA LEU A 567 5.93 10.18 -13.63
C LEU A 567 4.45 10.58 -13.61
N GLY A 568 3.78 10.35 -12.47
CA GLY A 568 2.43 10.81 -12.15
C GLY A 568 2.20 12.27 -12.48
N LEU A 569 3.05 13.12 -11.91
CA LEU A 569 3.05 14.58 -12.08
C LEU A 569 3.35 14.96 -13.53
N ALA A 570 4.31 14.31 -14.18
CA ALA A 570 4.68 14.56 -15.57
C ALA A 570 3.51 14.27 -16.53
N PHE A 571 2.87 13.11 -16.40
CA PHE A 571 1.75 12.70 -17.24
C PHE A 571 0.57 13.64 -17.03
N GLY A 572 0.24 13.97 -15.77
CA GLY A 572 -0.82 14.92 -15.46
C GLY A 572 -0.56 16.32 -16.02
N TYR A 573 0.68 16.82 -15.92
CA TYR A 573 1.08 18.10 -16.51
C TYR A 573 0.86 18.11 -18.04
N VAL A 574 1.33 17.06 -18.72
CA VAL A 574 1.17 16.91 -20.17
C VAL A 574 -0.31 16.82 -20.56
N THR A 575 -1.13 16.07 -19.84
CA THR A 575 -2.58 15.98 -20.09
C THR A 575 -3.26 17.34 -19.99
N VAL A 576 -2.92 18.15 -18.97
CA VAL A 576 -3.44 19.52 -18.82
C VAL A 576 -3.02 20.41 -19.98
N LYS A 577 -1.75 20.35 -20.41
CA LYS A 577 -1.21 21.21 -21.47
C LYS A 577 -1.75 20.86 -22.85
N THR A 578 -1.89 19.58 -23.14
CA THR A 578 -2.37 19.07 -24.43
C THR A 578 -3.89 18.96 -24.49
N LYS A 579 -4.57 19.03 -23.34
CA LYS A 579 -6.01 18.73 -23.17
C LYS A 579 -6.38 17.35 -23.73
N SER A 580 -5.45 16.40 -23.70
CA SER A 580 -5.57 15.10 -24.32
C SER A 580 -5.01 14.02 -23.41
N ILE A 581 -5.67 12.86 -23.34
CA ILE A 581 -5.13 11.69 -22.64
C ILE A 581 -4.11 10.92 -23.47
N TYR A 582 -4.15 11.02 -24.80
CA TYR A 582 -3.31 10.20 -25.68
C TYR A 582 -1.80 10.40 -25.46
N PRO A 583 -1.30 11.63 -25.23
CA PRO A 583 0.11 11.80 -24.86
C PRO A 583 0.45 11.06 -23.57
N ALA A 584 -0.39 11.12 -22.54
CA ALA A 584 -0.12 10.42 -21.28
C ALA A 584 -0.13 8.90 -21.45
N ILE A 585 -1.08 8.34 -22.22
CA ILE A 585 -1.09 6.92 -22.63
C ILE A 585 0.23 6.56 -23.30
N LEU A 586 0.67 7.35 -24.29
CA LEU A 586 1.94 7.10 -24.97
C LEU A 586 3.11 7.09 -23.99
N LEU A 587 3.22 8.09 -23.11
CA LEU A 587 4.32 8.17 -22.15
C LEU A 587 4.30 7.01 -21.15
N HIS A 588 3.13 6.58 -20.71
CA HIS A 588 2.99 5.47 -19.79
C HIS A 588 3.40 4.14 -20.47
N VAL A 589 2.91 3.88 -21.68
CA VAL A 589 3.31 2.69 -22.45
C VAL A 589 4.83 2.71 -22.73
N LEU A 590 5.40 3.87 -23.08
CA LEU A 590 6.84 4.03 -23.25
C LEU A 590 7.61 3.76 -21.96
N ASN A 591 7.13 4.27 -20.83
CA ASN A 591 7.74 4.05 -19.52
C ASN A 591 7.77 2.56 -19.15
N ASN A 592 6.64 1.87 -19.29
CA ASN A 592 6.55 0.47 -18.93
C ASN A 592 7.34 -0.41 -19.92
N SER A 593 7.37 -0.04 -21.20
CA SER A 593 8.22 -0.71 -22.19
C SER A 593 9.70 -0.53 -21.88
N PHE A 594 10.10 0.69 -21.46
CA PHE A 594 11.48 0.96 -21.03
C PHE A 594 11.84 0.10 -19.81
N ALA A 595 10.99 0.06 -18.78
CA ALA A 595 11.22 -0.78 -17.61
C ALA A 595 11.31 -2.28 -17.95
N LEU A 596 10.50 -2.76 -18.90
CA LEU A 596 10.41 -4.17 -19.26
C LEU A 596 11.58 -4.68 -20.12
N PHE A 597 12.12 -3.83 -20.99
CA PHE A 597 13.13 -4.23 -21.99
C PHE A 597 14.52 -3.65 -21.73
N THR A 598 14.72 -2.90 -20.63
CA THR A 598 16.06 -2.45 -20.23
C THR A 598 16.80 -3.63 -19.61
N PRO A 599 18.04 -3.94 -20.06
CA PRO A 599 18.83 -5.03 -19.49
C PRO A 599 19.20 -4.75 -18.03
N GLU A 600 19.07 -5.74 -17.15
CA GLU A 600 19.43 -5.65 -15.72
C GLU A 600 20.93 -5.38 -15.50
N ASN A 601 21.78 -5.82 -16.42
CA ASN A 601 23.24 -5.67 -16.33
C ASN A 601 23.76 -4.28 -16.76
N LEU A 602 22.86 -3.32 -17.01
CA LEU A 602 23.25 -1.98 -17.47
C LEU A 602 23.72 -1.13 -16.28
N SER A 603 25.02 -1.17 -15.98
CA SER A 603 25.65 -0.36 -14.93
C SER A 603 25.83 1.10 -15.36
N ILE A 604 24.75 1.88 -15.33
CA ILE A 604 24.79 3.32 -15.59
C ILE A 604 24.97 4.08 -14.27
N SER A 605 26.00 4.92 -14.18
CA SER A 605 26.15 5.87 -13.07
C SER A 605 25.03 6.91 -13.08
N TYR A 606 24.49 7.24 -11.90
CA TYR A 606 23.43 8.24 -11.75
C TYR A 606 23.85 9.63 -12.31
N GLU A 607 25.16 9.91 -12.36
CA GLU A 607 25.73 11.15 -12.91
C GLU A 607 25.33 11.38 -14.37
N VAL A 608 25.09 10.32 -15.16
CA VAL A 608 24.68 10.41 -16.56
C VAL A 608 23.27 11.01 -16.69
N PHE A 609 22.39 10.75 -15.72
CA PHE A 609 21.01 11.21 -15.76
C PHE A 609 20.85 12.69 -15.39
N VAL A 610 21.80 13.29 -14.67
CA VAL A 610 21.76 14.70 -14.26
C VAL A 610 21.73 15.67 -15.46
N PRO A 611 22.67 15.61 -16.43
CA PRO A 611 22.61 16.47 -17.61
C PRO A 611 21.42 16.14 -18.52
N ILE A 612 21.04 14.87 -18.64
CA ILE A 612 19.86 14.46 -19.42
C ILE A 612 18.60 15.09 -18.83
N PHE A 613 18.43 15.02 -17.51
CA PHE A 613 17.32 15.66 -16.79
C PHE A 613 17.25 17.16 -17.09
N ALA A 614 18.36 17.89 -16.94
CA ALA A 614 18.39 19.34 -17.12
C ALA A 614 18.05 19.75 -18.56
N ILE A 615 18.69 19.12 -19.55
CA ILE A 615 18.50 19.44 -20.98
C ILE A 615 17.06 19.11 -21.41
N SER A 616 16.58 17.90 -21.09
CA SER A 616 15.24 17.46 -21.46
C SER A 616 14.14 18.30 -20.82
N LEU A 617 14.32 18.75 -19.57
CA LEU A 617 13.38 19.64 -18.89
C LEU A 617 13.27 20.99 -19.59
N ILE A 618 14.40 21.59 -19.96
CA ILE A 618 14.43 22.89 -20.66
C ILE A 618 13.71 22.79 -22.00
N ILE A 619 14.03 21.75 -22.79
CA ILE A 619 13.40 21.52 -24.10
C ILE A 619 11.89 21.32 -23.93
N GLY A 620 11.47 20.40 -23.05
CA GLY A 620 10.05 20.12 -22.81
C GLY A 620 9.27 21.35 -22.35
N LEU A 621 9.79 22.11 -21.38
CA LEU A 621 9.13 23.32 -20.87
C LEU A 621 9.10 24.44 -21.90
N SER A 622 10.12 24.58 -22.75
CA SER A 622 10.13 25.61 -23.82
C SER A 622 8.99 25.40 -24.82
N ILE A 623 8.72 24.14 -25.19
CA ILE A 623 7.66 23.76 -26.12
C ILE A 623 6.26 24.09 -25.55
N TYR A 624 6.06 23.92 -24.24
CA TYR A 624 4.80 24.23 -23.56
C TYR A 624 4.67 25.68 -23.06
N LYS A 625 5.74 26.48 -23.10
CA LYS A 625 5.73 27.93 -22.79
C LYS A 625 5.20 28.77 -23.93
N GLU A 626 5.46 28.39 -25.18
CA GLU A 626 4.86 29.07 -26.33
C GLU A 626 3.34 28.87 -26.28
N LYS A 627 2.59 29.97 -26.34
CA LYS A 627 1.13 29.94 -26.35
C LYS A 627 0.67 29.04 -27.49
N ILE A 628 0.23 27.83 -27.16
CA ILE A 628 -0.57 27.00 -28.06
C ILE A 628 -1.71 27.90 -28.55
N PRO A 629 -1.91 28.10 -29.86
CA PRO A 629 -2.93 28.98 -30.39
C PRO A 629 -4.27 28.61 -29.74
N ARG A 630 -4.85 29.54 -28.98
CA ARG A 630 -6.18 29.35 -28.42
C ARG A 630 -7.14 29.20 -29.58
N PHE A 631 -7.64 27.99 -29.83
CA PHE A 631 -8.85 27.83 -30.62
C PHE A 631 -9.94 28.72 -30.00
N LYS A 632 -10.53 29.56 -30.85
CA LYS A 632 -11.48 30.63 -30.48
C LYS A 632 -12.49 30.10 -29.45
N LYS A 633 -12.59 30.77 -28.30
CA LYS A 633 -13.79 30.70 -27.46
C LYS A 633 -14.96 31.13 -28.34
N THR A 634 -15.83 30.20 -28.72
CA THR A 634 -17.17 30.55 -29.18
C THR A 634 -17.87 31.24 -28.02
N ASN A 635 -18.14 32.53 -28.19
CA ASN A 635 -18.92 33.33 -27.25
C ASN A 635 -20.33 32.74 -27.15
N LEU A 636 -20.61 32.04 -26.04
CA LEU A 636 -21.92 31.46 -25.72
C LEU A 636 -22.63 32.21 -24.58
N HIS A 637 -22.39 33.53 -24.49
CA HIS A 637 -23.15 34.44 -23.63
C HIS A 637 -23.68 35.62 -24.44
N LYS A 638 -24.62 35.35 -25.34
CA LYS A 638 -25.57 36.34 -25.87
C LYS A 638 -26.77 35.62 -26.47
N LYS A 639 -27.72 35.26 -25.61
CA LYS A 639 -29.16 35.12 -25.90
C LYS A 639 -29.87 34.54 -24.67
N ILE A 640 -30.10 35.39 -23.67
CA ILE A 640 -31.33 35.43 -22.88
C ILE A 640 -31.51 36.92 -22.55
N GLU A 641 -32.17 37.63 -23.47
CA GLU A 641 -33.09 38.72 -23.14
C GLU A 641 -34.49 38.16 -23.33
#